data_AF-A0A086T7H3-F1
#
_entry.id   AF-A0A086T7H3-F1
#
_cell.length_a   1.000
_cell.length_b   1.000
_cell.length_c   1.000
_cell.angle_alpha   90.00
_cell.angle_beta   90.00
_cell.angle_gamma   90.00
#
_symmetry.space_group_name_H-M   'P 1'
#
loop_
_entity.id
_entity.type
_entity.pdbx_description
1 polymer ?
#
loop_
_entity_poly.entity_id
_entity_poly.type
_entity_poly.pdbx_seq_one_letter_code
_entity_poly.pdbx_strand_id
1 'polypeptide(L)'
;MAILKKSALAALSAASAANALYVNGSVTAPCDSPIYCHGEILKEIELAKPFEDSKTFVDMPALKPVDEIRRAFDKLEKPLTNNTALNDFLSKYFADAGGELHEVPEDQLKTDPVFLEAIDDSVIREFTEKVIDIWPELTRTFGNAPGSNCTECPTSFIPIKRSFVVAGGRFREPYYWDTYWILEGLLRTGGSFVDIARNTIENFLDLVDKVGFVPNGARIYYLNRSQPPVLSQMVRLYIEHTNDTEILDRALPLLVKEHDFFMNNRTVDVEAGGKTYTLNHYAVENNQPRPESYREDYETARNTSYYSESGIIYPQVEALNDTELGQLYSNLASGAESGWDYSSRWIARPDDAARDNYFPLRYLNTVNIVPVDLNSLMYANEMAISEFFNQTGNSTAASSWADLAARRSEAMHSLMWNDTHFGYFDYNITSSSQRLYVPADSDSLASELSTAPKGHQVFFSVAQFYPFWTGAAPDHIKANPLAVRKAYSRVAEYLDARAGGIPATNFRTGQQWDQPSVWPPLQHILMAGLRNVPPTFGKDDPDYKDVHELALRLGQRYLDSTFCTWRATGGSTSETPQLPGLGDEDVGIMFEKYADNSTNTAGGGGEYEVVEGFGWTNGVLIWTVDTFGNELERPECGDLEAANTDSSSSSSSKRAARSAVQLSVRDAQRTKKFGRRNKRN
;
A
#
# COMPACT_ATOMS: atom_id res chain seq x y z
N MET A 1 21.80 49.96 -29.25
CA MET A 1 22.94 49.36 -29.98
C MET A 1 23.44 48.21 -29.12
N ALA A 2 23.06 46.96 -29.43
CA ALA A 2 23.86 46.03 -30.25
C ALA A 2 25.23 45.75 -29.59
N ILE A 3 25.68 44.55 -29.18
CA ILE A 3 25.42 43.15 -29.54
C ILE A 3 26.09 42.29 -28.46
N LEU A 4 25.47 41.18 -28.03
CA LEU A 4 26.12 39.85 -27.98
C LEU A 4 25.03 38.77 -27.83
N LYS A 5 24.85 38.05 -28.94
CA LYS A 5 23.96 36.89 -29.13
C LYS A 5 24.73 35.60 -28.88
N LYS A 6 23.94 34.53 -28.72
CA LYS A 6 24.22 33.08 -28.94
C LYS A 6 24.54 32.31 -27.64
N SER A 7 23.86 31.23 -27.27
CA SER A 7 22.97 30.32 -28.01
C SER A 7 21.98 29.65 -27.05
N ALA A 8 20.68 29.89 -27.22
CA ALA A 8 19.66 28.98 -26.75
C ALA A 8 19.40 27.98 -27.89
N LEU A 9 19.88 26.75 -27.75
CA LEU A 9 19.35 25.65 -28.54
C LEU A 9 17.99 25.30 -27.94
N ALA A 10 16.94 25.84 -28.54
CA ALA A 10 15.61 25.26 -28.44
C ALA A 10 15.64 23.94 -29.21
N ALA A 11 15.93 22.85 -28.51
CA ALA A 11 15.51 21.54 -28.97
C ALA A 11 13.98 21.51 -28.85
N LEU A 12 13.31 21.54 -30.00
CA LEU A 12 11.94 21.04 -30.10
C LEU A 12 11.98 19.56 -29.74
N SER A 13 11.86 19.25 -28.46
CA SER A 13 11.45 17.93 -28.02
C SER A 13 10.02 17.75 -28.51
N ALA A 14 9.80 16.72 -29.34
CA ALA A 14 8.48 16.16 -29.49
C ALA A 14 7.95 15.91 -28.09
N ALA A 15 6.83 16.54 -27.73
CA ALA A 15 6.12 16.25 -26.51
C ALA A 15 5.81 14.75 -26.52
N SER A 16 6.55 13.97 -25.74
CA SER A 16 6.12 12.64 -25.35
C SER A 16 4.82 12.86 -24.59
N ALA A 17 3.76 12.22 -25.05
CA ALA A 17 2.44 12.36 -24.46
C ALA A 17 2.52 12.02 -22.95
N ALA A 18 2.49 13.04 -22.10
CA ALA A 18 1.89 12.89 -20.80
C ALA A 18 0.46 12.41 -21.11
N ASN A 19 0.18 11.13 -20.88
CA ASN A 19 -1.15 10.59 -21.17
C ASN A 19 -2.15 11.40 -20.36
N ALA A 20 -2.92 12.22 -21.06
CA ALA A 20 -3.95 13.03 -20.46
C ALA A 20 -5.03 12.10 -19.91
N LEU A 21 -5.52 12.42 -18.71
CA LEU A 21 -6.81 11.96 -18.21
C LEU A 21 -7.81 11.92 -19.37
N TYR A 22 -8.54 10.81 -19.50
CA TYR A 22 -9.58 10.75 -20.51
C TYR A 22 -10.74 11.62 -20.04
N VAL A 23 -10.96 12.73 -20.76
CA VAL A 23 -12.07 13.64 -20.53
C VAL A 23 -12.93 13.71 -21.79
N ASN A 24 -14.16 13.22 -21.72
CA ASN A 24 -15.13 13.31 -22.81
C ASN A 24 -16.51 13.68 -22.28
N GLY A 25 -16.94 14.91 -22.56
CA GLY A 25 -18.16 15.47 -21.99
C GLY A 25 -18.06 15.54 -20.47
N SER A 26 -18.96 14.83 -19.77
CA SER A 26 -18.97 14.73 -18.31
C SER A 26 -18.18 13.55 -17.75
N VAL A 27 -17.52 12.74 -18.58
CA VAL A 27 -16.75 11.56 -18.14
C VAL A 27 -15.28 11.92 -17.97
N THR A 28 -14.75 11.70 -16.76
CA THR A 28 -13.32 11.78 -16.42
C THR A 28 -12.88 10.40 -15.93
N ALA A 29 -11.99 9.75 -16.67
CA ALA A 29 -11.52 8.39 -16.39
C ALA A 29 -9.99 8.26 -16.51
N PRO A 30 -9.38 7.17 -16.00
CA PRO A 30 -7.93 7.02 -15.97
C PRO A 30 -7.24 6.99 -17.35
N CYS A 31 -7.90 6.45 -18.36
CA CYS A 31 -7.35 6.30 -19.70
C CYS A 31 -8.45 6.20 -20.76
N ASP A 32 -8.10 6.23 -22.04
CA ASP A 32 -9.03 6.20 -23.16
C ASP A 32 -9.51 4.78 -23.55
N SER A 33 -9.07 3.73 -22.84
CA SER A 33 -9.47 2.35 -23.12
C SER A 33 -10.95 2.10 -22.84
N PRO A 34 -11.77 1.75 -23.86
CA PRO A 34 -13.19 1.45 -23.69
C PRO A 34 -13.47 0.05 -23.11
N ILE A 35 -12.41 -0.72 -22.81
CA ILE A 35 -12.49 -2.06 -22.21
C ILE A 35 -12.07 -1.99 -20.75
N TYR A 36 -10.99 -1.26 -20.44
CA TYR A 36 -10.32 -1.32 -19.15
C TYR A 36 -10.43 -0.05 -18.30
N CYS A 37 -10.88 1.09 -18.86
CA CYS A 37 -10.94 2.37 -18.14
C CYS A 37 -12.33 3.01 -18.12
N HIS A 38 -13.13 2.84 -19.17
CA HIS A 38 -14.46 3.42 -19.27
C HIS A 38 -15.34 2.66 -20.28
N GLY A 39 -16.59 3.11 -20.42
CA GLY A 39 -17.49 2.65 -21.49
C GLY A 39 -18.39 1.47 -21.11
N GLU A 40 -19.24 1.07 -22.07
CA GLU A 40 -20.28 0.06 -21.86
C GLU A 40 -19.73 -1.35 -21.68
N ILE A 41 -18.59 -1.69 -22.30
CA ILE A 41 -17.99 -3.03 -22.16
C ILE A 41 -17.62 -3.28 -20.71
N LEU A 42 -16.85 -2.37 -20.11
CA LEU A 42 -16.47 -2.44 -18.70
C LEU A 42 -17.71 -2.51 -17.81
N LYS A 43 -18.62 -1.53 -17.94
CA LYS A 43 -19.82 -1.44 -17.11
C LYS A 43 -20.68 -2.70 -17.15
N GLU A 44 -21.04 -3.17 -18.34
CA GLU A 44 -21.97 -4.30 -18.48
C GLU A 44 -21.35 -5.61 -17.98
N ILE A 45 -20.04 -5.80 -18.20
CA ILE A 45 -19.36 -7.02 -17.75
C ILE A 45 -19.24 -7.03 -16.22
N GLU A 46 -18.78 -5.92 -15.62
CA GLU A 46 -18.63 -5.82 -14.16
C GLU A 46 -19.96 -6.00 -13.43
N LEU A 47 -21.02 -5.36 -13.93
CA LEU A 47 -22.36 -5.47 -13.33
C LEU A 47 -23.05 -6.82 -13.59
N ALA A 48 -22.63 -7.57 -14.62
CA ALA A 48 -23.08 -8.94 -14.83
C ALA A 48 -22.42 -9.94 -13.85
N LYS A 49 -21.38 -9.53 -13.11
CA LYS A 49 -20.69 -10.33 -12.08
C LYS A 49 -20.21 -11.70 -12.58
N PRO A 50 -19.47 -11.80 -13.71
CA PRO A 50 -18.91 -13.07 -14.16
C PRO A 50 -17.84 -13.62 -13.19
N PHE A 51 -17.20 -12.74 -12.42
CA PHE A 51 -16.18 -13.05 -11.41
C PHE A 51 -16.57 -12.51 -10.04
N GLU A 52 -16.08 -13.15 -8.97
CA GLU A 52 -16.25 -12.67 -7.60
C GLU A 52 -15.41 -11.40 -7.35
N ASP A 53 -14.22 -11.27 -7.92
CA ASP A 53 -13.38 -10.05 -7.86
C ASP A 53 -13.45 -9.25 -9.17
N SER A 54 -13.88 -7.98 -9.08
CA SER A 54 -13.96 -7.03 -10.21
C SER A 54 -12.59 -6.86 -10.91
N LYS A 55 -11.48 -6.95 -10.16
CA LYS A 55 -10.13 -6.85 -10.72
C LYS A 55 -9.80 -7.97 -11.70
N THR A 56 -10.51 -9.11 -11.63
CA THR A 56 -10.26 -10.24 -12.54
C THR A 56 -10.43 -9.83 -13.99
N PHE A 57 -11.55 -9.20 -14.37
CA PHE A 57 -11.81 -8.88 -15.78
C PHE A 57 -10.84 -7.83 -16.33
N VAL A 58 -10.60 -6.76 -15.56
CA VAL A 58 -9.70 -5.69 -16.01
C VAL A 58 -8.23 -6.12 -16.10
N ASP A 59 -7.85 -7.26 -15.51
CA ASP A 59 -6.52 -7.87 -15.61
C ASP A 59 -6.39 -8.91 -16.73
N MET A 60 -7.46 -9.21 -17.47
CA MET A 60 -7.43 -10.17 -18.57
C MET A 60 -6.94 -9.50 -19.87
N PRO A 61 -5.76 -9.87 -20.42
CA PRO A 61 -5.32 -9.35 -21.71
C PRO A 61 -6.27 -9.75 -22.84
N ALA A 62 -6.53 -8.85 -23.77
CA ALA A 62 -7.31 -9.19 -24.95
C ALA A 62 -6.54 -10.11 -25.89
N LEU A 63 -7.28 -11.03 -26.53
CA LEU A 63 -6.78 -11.93 -27.58
C LEU A 63 -7.13 -11.44 -28.99
N LYS A 64 -7.95 -10.39 -29.11
CA LYS A 64 -8.39 -9.77 -30.36
C LYS A 64 -8.36 -8.23 -30.29
N PRO A 65 -8.24 -7.52 -31.43
CA PRO A 65 -8.31 -6.06 -31.46
C PRO A 65 -9.63 -5.51 -30.93
N VAL A 66 -9.61 -4.29 -30.38
CA VAL A 66 -10.77 -3.63 -29.74
C VAL A 66 -12.01 -3.64 -30.64
N ASP A 67 -11.87 -3.35 -31.93
CA ASP A 67 -13.00 -3.31 -32.86
C ASP A 67 -13.69 -4.66 -33.07
N GLU A 68 -12.94 -5.76 -33.01
CA GLU A 68 -13.51 -7.11 -33.09
C GLU A 68 -14.25 -7.48 -31.80
N ILE A 69 -13.65 -7.15 -30.66
CA ILE A 69 -14.26 -7.34 -29.34
C ILE A 69 -15.57 -6.55 -29.25
N ARG A 70 -15.56 -5.27 -29.63
CA ARG A 70 -16.77 -4.42 -29.65
C ARG A 70 -17.88 -5.04 -30.51
N ARG A 71 -17.58 -5.40 -31.77
CA ARG A 71 -18.57 -6.03 -32.66
C ARG A 71 -19.11 -7.36 -32.12
N ALA A 72 -18.33 -8.10 -31.34
CA ALA A 72 -18.78 -9.33 -30.71
C ALA A 72 -19.63 -9.05 -29.45
N PHE A 73 -19.23 -8.06 -28.65
CA PHE A 73 -19.95 -7.59 -27.48
C PHE A 73 -21.34 -7.01 -27.85
N ASP A 74 -21.43 -6.26 -28.95
CA ASP A 74 -22.68 -5.67 -29.46
C ASP A 74 -23.73 -6.73 -29.86
N LYS A 75 -23.31 -7.98 -30.05
CA LYS A 75 -24.19 -9.12 -30.37
C LYS A 75 -24.73 -9.84 -29.13
N LEU A 76 -24.19 -9.55 -27.94
CA LEU A 76 -24.69 -10.12 -26.69
C LEU A 76 -26.00 -9.42 -26.30
N GLU A 77 -26.97 -10.20 -25.81
CA GLU A 77 -28.23 -9.66 -25.29
C GLU A 77 -27.96 -8.79 -24.05
N LYS A 78 -28.57 -7.60 -24.03
CA LYS A 78 -28.42 -6.61 -22.93
C LYS A 78 -29.73 -6.47 -22.14
N PRO A 79 -29.69 -6.20 -20.82
CA PRO A 79 -28.49 -6.08 -19.99
C PRO A 79 -27.76 -7.43 -19.86
N LEU A 80 -26.43 -7.40 -19.76
CA LEU A 80 -25.67 -8.63 -19.59
C LEU A 80 -26.08 -9.34 -18.29
N THR A 81 -26.15 -10.65 -18.37
CA THR A 81 -26.32 -11.54 -17.21
C THR A 81 -25.21 -12.57 -17.21
N ASN A 82 -24.91 -13.11 -16.03
CA ASN A 82 -23.92 -14.16 -15.88
C ASN A 82 -24.40 -15.49 -16.50
N ASN A 83 -24.25 -15.63 -17.81
CA ASN A 83 -24.76 -16.75 -18.59
C ASN A 83 -23.69 -17.34 -19.51
N THR A 84 -24.02 -18.43 -20.21
CA THR A 84 -23.09 -19.11 -21.13
C THR A 84 -22.55 -18.18 -22.22
N ALA A 85 -23.40 -17.31 -22.79
CA ALA A 85 -22.98 -16.42 -23.86
C ALA A 85 -21.90 -15.42 -23.43
N LEU A 86 -22.01 -14.84 -22.22
CA LEU A 86 -20.97 -13.98 -21.66
C LEU A 86 -19.68 -14.77 -21.38
N ASN A 87 -19.78 -15.98 -20.83
CA ASN A 87 -18.61 -16.80 -20.54
C ASN A 87 -17.87 -17.28 -21.80
N ASP A 88 -18.62 -17.63 -22.85
CA ASP A 88 -18.06 -17.98 -24.16
C ASP A 88 -17.37 -16.76 -24.79
N PHE A 89 -17.96 -15.58 -24.66
CA PHE A 89 -17.35 -14.33 -25.09
C PHE A 89 -16.03 -14.08 -24.34
N LEU A 90 -16.02 -14.14 -23.01
CA LEU A 90 -14.81 -13.92 -22.21
C LEU A 90 -13.71 -14.92 -22.55
N SER A 91 -14.05 -16.21 -22.66
CA SER A 91 -13.09 -17.27 -22.98
C SER A 91 -12.51 -17.15 -24.40
N LYS A 92 -13.28 -16.63 -25.35
CA LYS A 92 -12.86 -16.47 -26.75
C LYS A 92 -12.00 -15.22 -26.97
N TYR A 93 -12.31 -14.13 -26.28
CA TYR A 93 -11.75 -12.81 -26.57
C TYR A 93 -10.69 -12.35 -25.57
N PHE A 94 -10.53 -13.04 -24.43
CA PHE A 94 -9.62 -12.64 -23.37
C PHE A 94 -8.82 -13.83 -22.82
N ALA A 95 -7.54 -13.59 -22.53
CA ALA A 95 -6.66 -14.51 -21.82
C ALA A 95 -7.00 -14.53 -20.32
N ASP A 96 -6.33 -15.40 -19.57
CA ASP A 96 -6.45 -15.42 -18.11
C ASP A 96 -5.80 -14.19 -17.49
N ALA A 97 -6.32 -13.75 -16.34
CA ALA A 97 -5.80 -12.60 -15.61
C ALA A 97 -4.34 -12.87 -15.20
N GLY A 98 -3.43 -11.97 -15.58
CA GLY A 98 -1.98 -12.11 -15.36
C GLY A 98 -1.28 -13.08 -16.34
N GLY A 99 -1.93 -13.50 -17.43
CA GLY A 99 -1.33 -14.35 -18.46
C GLY A 99 -0.08 -13.75 -19.12
N GLU A 100 0.05 -12.42 -19.11
CA GLU A 100 1.16 -11.59 -19.60
C GLU A 100 2.41 -11.63 -18.70
N LEU A 101 2.36 -12.32 -17.56
CA LEU A 101 3.45 -12.38 -16.60
C LEU A 101 4.15 -13.74 -16.67
N HIS A 102 5.48 -13.73 -16.64
CA HIS A 102 6.29 -14.95 -16.71
C HIS A 102 7.18 -15.07 -15.47
N GLU A 103 7.40 -16.31 -15.03
CA GLU A 103 8.36 -16.61 -13.97
C GLU A 103 9.78 -16.40 -14.52
N VAL A 104 10.66 -15.89 -13.66
CA VAL A 104 12.10 -15.87 -13.96
C VAL A 104 12.68 -17.25 -13.62
N PRO A 105 13.54 -17.84 -14.46
CA PRO A 105 14.17 -19.12 -14.16
C PRO A 105 14.92 -19.11 -12.82
N GLU A 106 14.69 -20.12 -11.97
CA GLU A 106 15.27 -20.21 -10.62
C GLU A 106 16.80 -20.19 -10.61
N ASP A 107 17.46 -20.71 -11.66
CA ASP A 107 18.92 -20.70 -11.80
C ASP A 107 19.51 -19.27 -11.94
N GLN A 108 18.66 -18.28 -12.23
CA GLN A 108 19.00 -16.86 -12.29
C GLN A 108 18.68 -16.11 -10.99
N LEU A 109 18.07 -16.76 -9.99
CA LEU A 109 17.55 -16.14 -8.77
C LEU A 109 18.31 -16.62 -7.55
N LYS A 110 19.59 -16.24 -7.46
CA LYS A 110 20.46 -16.64 -6.35
C LYS A 110 20.33 -15.70 -5.17
N THR A 111 20.17 -16.25 -3.97
CA THR A 111 20.19 -15.52 -2.70
C THR A 111 21.60 -15.56 -2.10
N ASP A 112 21.97 -14.54 -1.32
CA ASP A 112 23.23 -14.47 -0.54
C ASP A 112 23.02 -13.62 0.73
N PRO A 113 22.20 -14.09 1.69
CA PRO A 113 21.78 -13.28 2.84
C PRO A 113 22.83 -13.29 3.97
N VAL A 114 23.96 -12.62 3.75
CA VAL A 114 25.11 -12.60 4.67
C VAL A 114 24.74 -12.16 6.10
N PHE A 115 23.73 -11.30 6.26
CA PHE A 115 23.29 -10.84 7.59
C PHE A 115 22.83 -11.99 8.50
N LEU A 116 22.34 -13.11 7.93
CA LEU A 116 21.91 -14.27 8.71
C LEU A 116 23.06 -14.97 9.44
N GLU A 117 24.32 -14.77 9.01
CA GLU A 117 25.49 -15.29 9.73
C GLU A 117 25.64 -14.67 11.13
N ALA A 118 25.07 -13.48 11.36
CA ALA A 118 25.10 -12.80 12.64
C ALA A 118 23.96 -13.23 13.59
N ILE A 119 23.00 -14.04 13.12
CA ILE A 119 21.83 -14.47 13.90
C ILE A 119 22.13 -15.79 14.61
N ASP A 120 22.23 -15.73 15.94
CA ASP A 120 22.61 -16.87 16.78
C ASP A 120 21.47 -17.89 16.92
N ASP A 121 20.22 -17.42 17.11
CA ASP A 121 19.06 -18.30 17.28
C ASP A 121 18.68 -19.00 15.97
N SER A 122 18.72 -20.33 15.99
CA SER A 122 18.42 -21.21 14.86
C SER A 122 16.98 -21.07 14.36
N VAL A 123 16.00 -20.86 15.25
CA VAL A 123 14.58 -20.75 14.87
C VAL A 123 14.34 -19.45 14.12
N ILE A 124 14.89 -18.33 14.62
CA ILE A 124 14.80 -17.03 13.95
C ILE A 124 15.50 -17.09 12.58
N ARG A 125 16.72 -17.65 12.54
CA ARG A 125 17.49 -17.78 11.30
C ARG A 125 16.75 -18.61 10.25
N GLU A 126 16.34 -19.84 10.60
CA GLU A 126 15.65 -20.74 9.68
C GLU A 126 14.29 -20.19 9.22
N PHE A 127 13.53 -19.55 10.11
CA PHE A 127 12.29 -18.88 9.71
C PHE A 127 12.56 -17.78 8.67
N THR A 128 13.58 -16.95 8.92
CA THR A 128 13.95 -15.87 8.00
C THR A 128 14.44 -16.41 6.66
N GLU A 129 15.18 -17.52 6.65
CA GLU A 129 15.55 -18.25 5.42
C GLU A 129 14.31 -18.69 4.63
N LYS A 130 13.28 -19.23 5.29
CA LYS A 130 12.02 -19.61 4.62
C LYS A 130 11.29 -18.41 4.02
N VAL A 131 11.37 -17.26 4.66
CA VAL A 131 10.80 -16.02 4.12
C VAL A 131 11.62 -15.48 2.95
N ILE A 132 12.95 -15.64 2.96
CA ILE A 132 13.81 -15.29 1.82
C ILE A 132 13.54 -16.21 0.61
N ASP A 133 13.30 -17.50 0.85
CA ASP A 133 13.05 -18.51 -0.19
C ASP A 133 11.79 -18.21 -1.05
N ILE A 134 10.93 -17.27 -0.63
CA ILE A 134 9.73 -16.89 -1.39
C ILE A 134 10.04 -15.90 -2.54
N TRP A 135 11.17 -15.18 -2.50
CA TRP A 135 11.44 -14.15 -3.50
C TRP A 135 11.50 -14.67 -4.94
N PRO A 136 12.11 -15.84 -5.22
CA PRO A 136 12.00 -16.47 -6.53
C PRO A 136 10.55 -16.65 -6.99
N GLU A 137 9.67 -17.11 -6.08
CA GLU A 137 8.27 -17.34 -6.37
C GLU A 137 7.48 -16.06 -6.63
N LEU A 138 7.94 -14.89 -6.18
CA LEU A 138 7.31 -13.60 -6.43
C LEU A 138 7.97 -12.79 -7.57
N THR A 139 9.09 -13.25 -8.12
CA THR A 139 9.82 -12.53 -9.18
C THR A 139 9.24 -12.80 -10.57
N ARG A 140 8.91 -11.75 -11.31
CA ARG A 140 8.25 -11.82 -12.62
C ARG A 140 8.95 -10.99 -13.68
N THR A 141 8.70 -11.35 -14.94
CA THR A 141 8.93 -10.52 -16.11
C THR A 141 7.63 -10.33 -16.88
N PHE A 142 7.54 -9.22 -17.62
CA PHE A 142 6.40 -8.94 -18.49
C PHE A 142 6.66 -9.45 -19.92
N GLY A 143 5.65 -10.06 -20.54
CA GLY A 143 5.71 -10.57 -21.90
C GLY A 143 4.32 -10.76 -22.52
N ASN A 144 4.23 -11.62 -23.53
CA ASN A 144 2.97 -11.87 -24.23
C ASN A 144 2.15 -12.95 -23.52
N ALA A 145 0.86 -12.72 -23.37
CA ALA A 145 -0.06 -13.72 -22.86
C ALA A 145 -0.13 -14.94 -23.80
N PRO A 146 -0.23 -16.19 -23.27
CA PRO A 146 -0.41 -17.38 -24.09
C PRO A 146 -1.58 -17.24 -25.08
N GLY A 147 -1.35 -17.55 -26.35
CA GLY A 147 -2.35 -17.41 -27.42
C GLY A 147 -2.48 -16.00 -28.00
N SER A 148 -1.79 -14.99 -27.44
CA SER A 148 -1.71 -13.65 -28.00
C SER A 148 -0.53 -13.52 -28.96
N ASN A 149 -0.75 -13.86 -30.23
CA ASN A 149 0.16 -13.49 -31.33
C ASN A 149 -0.19 -12.10 -31.91
N CYS A 150 -0.97 -11.32 -31.16
CA CYS A 150 -1.60 -10.10 -31.63
C CYS A 150 -0.89 -8.87 -31.05
N THR A 151 -0.17 -8.15 -31.91
CA THR A 151 0.60 -6.96 -31.51
C THR A 151 -0.27 -5.73 -31.25
N GLU A 152 -1.51 -5.71 -31.75
CA GLU A 152 -2.47 -4.61 -31.59
C GLU A 152 -3.55 -4.89 -30.52
N CYS A 153 -3.43 -6.01 -29.81
CA CYS A 153 -4.41 -6.39 -28.82
C CYS A 153 -4.21 -5.59 -27.53
N PRO A 154 -5.27 -4.98 -26.99
CA PRO A 154 -5.14 -4.16 -25.80
C PRO A 154 -4.85 -5.04 -24.58
N THR A 155 -4.01 -4.53 -23.69
CA THR A 155 -3.82 -5.07 -22.35
C THR A 155 -3.94 -3.92 -21.35
N SER A 156 -4.39 -4.21 -20.14
CA SER A 156 -4.35 -3.22 -19.08
C SER A 156 -2.95 -3.05 -18.49
N PHE A 157 -2.04 -4.02 -18.63
CA PHE A 157 -0.68 -3.93 -18.08
C PHE A 157 0.14 -2.88 -18.85
N ILE A 158 0.81 -1.98 -18.12
CA ILE A 158 1.77 -1.03 -18.72
C ILE A 158 3.08 -1.77 -18.95
N PRO A 159 3.55 -1.93 -20.21
CA PRO A 159 4.76 -2.72 -20.48
C PRO A 159 5.97 -2.22 -19.69
N ILE A 160 6.59 -3.13 -18.94
CA ILE A 160 7.84 -2.92 -18.19
C ILE A 160 8.93 -3.83 -18.75
N LYS A 161 10.19 -3.37 -18.70
CA LYS A 161 11.30 -3.96 -19.47
C LYS A 161 12.12 -4.97 -18.69
N ARG A 162 12.16 -4.84 -17.36
CA ARG A 162 13.05 -5.60 -16.49
C ARG A 162 12.25 -6.44 -15.50
N SER A 163 12.91 -7.40 -14.86
CA SER A 163 12.32 -8.19 -13.79
C SER A 163 11.89 -7.31 -12.61
N PHE A 164 10.89 -7.77 -11.88
CA PHE A 164 10.35 -7.10 -10.70
C PHE A 164 9.72 -8.13 -9.77
N VAL A 165 9.46 -7.74 -8.53
CA VAL A 165 8.77 -8.57 -7.54
C VAL A 165 7.34 -8.06 -7.37
N VAL A 166 6.37 -8.97 -7.35
CA VAL A 166 4.97 -8.64 -7.03
C VAL A 166 4.71 -8.78 -5.53
N ALA A 167 3.69 -8.08 -5.03
CA ALA A 167 3.24 -8.21 -3.64
C ALA A 167 2.76 -9.64 -3.31
N GLY A 168 1.97 -10.26 -4.19
CA GLY A 168 1.43 -11.62 -3.99
C GLY A 168 -0.07 -11.73 -4.29
N GLY A 169 -0.55 -12.95 -4.51
CA GLY A 169 -1.97 -13.24 -4.76
C GLY A 169 -2.60 -12.47 -5.93
N ARG A 170 -3.59 -11.62 -5.65
CA ARG A 170 -4.31 -10.82 -6.66
C ARG A 170 -3.53 -9.60 -7.18
N PHE A 171 -2.46 -9.22 -6.51
CA PHE A 171 -1.62 -8.08 -6.85
C PHE A 171 -0.52 -8.55 -7.81
N ARG A 172 -0.74 -8.35 -9.11
CA ARG A 172 0.04 -8.98 -10.19
C ARG A 172 0.99 -8.01 -10.88
N GLU A 173 0.95 -6.75 -10.50
CA GLU A 173 1.77 -5.67 -11.00
C GLU A 173 2.70 -5.20 -9.87
N PRO A 174 3.83 -4.53 -10.19
CA PRO A 174 4.56 -3.83 -9.16
C PRO A 174 3.68 -2.68 -8.66
N TYR A 175 3.37 -2.70 -7.36
CA TYR A 175 2.71 -1.61 -6.65
C TYR A 175 3.75 -0.65 -6.10
N TYR A 176 3.47 0.64 -6.17
CA TYR A 176 4.48 1.67 -5.92
C TYR A 176 5.02 1.62 -4.50
N TRP A 177 4.20 1.87 -3.48
CA TRP A 177 4.72 2.00 -2.12
C TRP A 177 5.12 0.67 -1.47
N ASP A 178 4.42 -0.43 -1.79
CA ASP A 178 4.77 -1.81 -1.39
C ASP A 178 6.22 -2.13 -1.70
N THR A 179 6.67 -1.66 -2.87
CA THR A 179 8.00 -1.91 -3.38
C THR A 179 9.09 -1.34 -2.49
N TYR A 180 8.84 -0.30 -1.68
CA TYR A 180 9.85 0.22 -0.76
C TYR A 180 10.27 -0.86 0.24
N TRP A 181 9.32 -1.51 0.88
CA TRP A 181 9.59 -2.58 1.84
C TRP A 181 10.07 -3.85 1.16
N ILE A 182 9.61 -4.16 -0.06
CA ILE A 182 10.17 -5.25 -0.85
C ILE A 182 11.69 -5.02 -1.05
N LEU A 183 12.10 -3.81 -1.45
CA LEU A 183 13.51 -3.46 -1.65
C LEU A 183 14.34 -3.57 -0.36
N GLU A 184 13.80 -3.19 0.80
CA GLU A 184 14.46 -3.42 2.10
C GLU A 184 14.82 -4.90 2.31
N GLY A 185 13.92 -5.81 1.91
CA GLY A 185 14.14 -7.26 1.96
C GLY A 185 15.06 -7.79 0.85
N LEU A 186 14.89 -7.33 -0.39
CA LEU A 186 15.69 -7.79 -1.54
C LEU A 186 17.17 -7.44 -1.39
N LEU A 187 17.47 -6.24 -0.91
CA LEU A 187 18.84 -5.79 -0.72
C LEU A 187 19.55 -6.63 0.35
N ARG A 188 18.90 -6.88 1.51
CA ARG A 188 19.40 -7.76 2.57
C ARG A 188 19.50 -9.23 2.15
N THR A 189 18.64 -9.67 1.24
CA THR A 189 18.70 -11.02 0.66
C THR A 189 19.97 -11.23 -0.17
N GLY A 190 20.55 -10.17 -0.74
CA GLY A 190 21.79 -10.25 -1.51
C GLY A 190 21.66 -11.03 -2.82
N GLY A 191 22.81 -11.37 -3.40
CA GLY A 191 22.90 -12.12 -4.65
C GLY A 191 22.22 -11.41 -5.83
N SER A 192 21.45 -12.17 -6.61
CA SER A 192 20.69 -11.66 -7.77
C SER A 192 19.61 -10.66 -7.38
N PHE A 193 19.19 -10.61 -6.12
CA PHE A 193 18.10 -9.74 -5.67
C PHE A 193 18.51 -8.27 -5.53
N VAL A 194 19.82 -7.98 -5.45
CA VAL A 194 20.34 -6.61 -5.57
C VAL A 194 20.09 -6.05 -6.98
N ASP A 195 20.31 -6.86 -8.02
CA ASP A 195 20.03 -6.48 -9.40
C ASP A 195 18.52 -6.37 -9.67
N ILE A 196 17.71 -7.23 -9.04
CA ILE A 196 16.24 -7.15 -9.14
C ILE A 196 15.70 -5.88 -8.46
N ALA A 197 16.29 -5.47 -7.32
CA ALA A 197 15.98 -4.19 -6.69
C ALA A 197 16.29 -3.02 -7.64
N ARG A 198 17.48 -3.00 -8.25
CA ARG A 198 17.84 -2.00 -9.28
C ARG A 198 16.88 -2.02 -10.47
N ASN A 199 16.57 -3.21 -10.99
CA ASN A 199 15.66 -3.38 -12.13
C ASN A 199 14.27 -2.82 -11.84
N THR A 200 13.79 -2.99 -10.61
CA THR A 200 12.49 -2.48 -10.17
C THR A 200 12.50 -0.95 -10.10
N ILE A 201 13.55 -0.34 -9.54
CA ILE A 201 13.74 1.12 -9.55
C ILE A 201 13.78 1.65 -11.00
N GLU A 202 14.54 1.01 -11.87
CA GLU A 202 14.68 1.40 -13.28
C GLU A 202 13.38 1.26 -14.08
N ASN A 203 12.52 0.30 -13.71
CA ASN A 203 11.16 0.18 -14.25
C ASN A 203 10.28 1.35 -13.78
N PHE A 204 10.34 1.76 -12.51
CA PHE A 204 9.62 2.95 -12.04
C PHE A 204 10.13 4.24 -12.68
N LEU A 205 11.45 4.37 -12.90
CA LEU A 205 12.02 5.46 -13.69
C LEU A 205 11.51 5.47 -15.14
N ASP A 206 11.33 4.30 -15.78
CA ASP A 206 10.66 4.20 -17.09
C ASP A 206 9.20 4.70 -17.03
N LEU A 207 8.47 4.41 -15.94
CA LEU A 207 7.09 4.90 -15.75
C LEU A 207 7.06 6.42 -15.55
N VAL A 208 7.96 6.99 -14.74
CA VAL A 208 8.06 8.45 -14.57
C VAL A 208 8.44 9.15 -15.87
N ASP A 209 9.36 8.57 -16.65
CA ASP A 209 9.73 9.13 -17.95
C ASP A 209 8.54 9.15 -18.93
N LYS A 210 7.77 8.05 -18.97
CA LYS A 210 6.64 7.88 -19.89
C LYS A 210 5.35 8.60 -19.44
N VAL A 211 5.03 8.54 -18.16
CA VAL A 211 3.72 8.96 -17.60
C VAL A 211 3.85 10.25 -16.78
N GLY A 212 5.03 10.54 -16.22
CA GLY A 212 5.30 11.73 -15.40
C GLY A 212 5.36 11.45 -13.90
N PHE A 213 4.91 10.29 -13.45
CA PHE A 213 4.91 9.83 -12.07
C PHE A 213 4.88 8.30 -12.05
N VAL A 214 5.10 7.67 -10.88
CA VAL A 214 4.84 6.23 -10.72
C VAL A 214 3.35 6.02 -10.41
N PRO A 215 2.58 5.34 -11.29
CA PRO A 215 1.18 5.02 -11.01
C PRO A 215 1.04 4.05 -9.83
N ASN A 216 -0.14 3.99 -9.22
CA ASN A 216 -0.45 3.07 -8.09
C ASN A 216 0.11 1.65 -8.29
N GLY A 217 -0.14 1.08 -9.47
CA GLY A 217 0.57 -0.08 -10.01
C GLY A 217 0.72 0.03 -11.52
N ALA A 218 1.46 -0.89 -12.16
CA ALA A 218 1.71 -0.86 -13.60
C ALA A 218 0.51 -1.27 -14.47
N ARG A 219 -0.65 -0.62 -14.28
CA ARG A 219 -1.88 -0.83 -15.07
C ARG A 219 -2.44 0.50 -15.59
N ILE A 220 -3.02 0.49 -16.79
CA ILE A 220 -3.53 1.71 -17.43
C ILE A 220 -4.72 2.33 -16.68
N TYR A 221 -5.47 1.54 -15.92
CA TYR A 221 -6.54 2.03 -15.05
C TYR A 221 -6.03 2.74 -13.79
N TYR A 222 -4.70 2.78 -13.58
CA TYR A 222 -4.03 3.59 -12.57
C TYR A 222 -3.42 4.89 -13.13
N LEU A 223 -3.53 5.20 -14.43
CA LEU A 223 -2.88 6.37 -15.03
C LEU A 223 -3.39 7.74 -14.56
N ASN A 224 -4.41 7.80 -13.70
CA ASN A 224 -4.84 9.03 -13.03
C ASN A 224 -4.37 9.17 -11.57
N ARG A 225 -3.77 8.13 -10.99
CA ARG A 225 -3.42 8.11 -9.57
C ARG A 225 -2.09 7.42 -9.30
N SER A 226 -1.34 8.01 -8.38
CA SER A 226 -0.10 7.45 -7.87
C SER A 226 -0.38 6.56 -6.64
N GLN A 227 0.58 6.51 -5.73
CA GLN A 227 0.51 5.97 -4.38
C GLN A 227 1.42 6.83 -3.48
N PRO A 228 1.58 6.55 -2.17
CA PRO A 228 2.54 7.27 -1.34
C PRO A 228 3.95 7.33 -1.98
N PRO A 229 4.51 8.53 -2.23
CA PRO A 229 5.68 8.66 -3.11
C PRO A 229 6.98 8.30 -2.39
N VAL A 230 7.57 7.18 -2.77
CA VAL A 230 8.77 6.60 -2.12
C VAL A 230 9.92 6.32 -3.09
N LEU A 231 9.83 6.71 -4.38
CA LEU A 231 10.88 6.42 -5.36
C LEU A 231 12.23 7.06 -4.99
N SER A 232 12.25 8.30 -4.52
CA SER A 232 13.49 8.92 -4.03
C SER A 232 14.09 8.14 -2.85
N GLN A 233 13.25 7.60 -1.97
CA GLN A 233 13.69 6.77 -0.85
C GLN A 233 14.20 5.41 -1.31
N MET A 234 13.61 4.80 -2.35
CA MET A 234 14.10 3.57 -2.96
C MET A 234 15.49 3.75 -3.58
N VAL A 235 15.71 4.86 -4.30
CA VAL A 235 17.02 5.20 -4.86
C VAL A 235 18.03 5.43 -3.74
N ARG A 236 17.64 6.14 -2.67
CA ARG A 236 18.50 6.35 -1.50
C ARG A 236 18.89 5.02 -0.86
N LEU A 237 17.90 4.17 -0.56
CA LEU A 237 18.09 2.85 0.04
C LEU A 237 19.03 1.97 -0.81
N TYR A 238 18.86 1.97 -2.13
CA TYR A 238 19.75 1.25 -3.05
C TYR A 238 21.20 1.75 -2.98
N ILE A 239 21.40 3.07 -3.01
CA ILE A 239 22.73 3.68 -2.91
C ILE A 239 23.37 3.40 -1.56
N GLU A 240 22.63 3.53 -0.45
CA GLU A 240 23.12 3.24 0.89
C GLU A 240 23.60 1.80 1.03
N HIS A 241 22.92 0.85 0.38
CA HIS A 241 23.28 -0.56 0.44
C HIS A 241 24.42 -0.96 -0.52
N THR A 242 24.49 -0.34 -1.70
CA THR A 242 25.40 -0.76 -2.78
C THR A 242 26.60 0.16 -2.99
N ASN A 243 26.52 1.40 -2.50
CA ASN A 243 27.38 2.53 -2.87
C ASN A 243 27.38 2.86 -4.38
N ASP A 244 26.42 2.34 -5.16
CA ASP A 244 26.33 2.59 -6.59
C ASP A 244 25.58 3.89 -6.88
N THR A 245 26.35 4.97 -7.02
CA THR A 245 25.83 6.29 -7.37
C THR A 245 25.59 6.49 -8.87
N GLU A 246 25.98 5.55 -9.76
CA GLU A 246 25.80 5.70 -11.21
C GLU A 246 24.31 5.78 -11.59
N ILE A 247 23.43 5.19 -10.76
CA ILE A 247 21.98 5.28 -10.94
C ILE A 247 21.47 6.74 -10.95
N LEU A 248 22.18 7.67 -10.29
CA LEU A 248 21.76 9.07 -10.15
C LEU A 248 21.75 9.84 -11.48
N ASP A 249 22.59 9.46 -12.44
CA ASP A 249 22.65 10.10 -13.76
C ASP A 249 21.27 10.06 -14.45
N ARG A 250 20.56 8.94 -14.29
CA ARG A 250 19.19 8.77 -14.80
C ARG A 250 18.14 9.15 -13.76
N ALA A 251 18.34 8.76 -12.50
CA ALA A 251 17.31 8.89 -11.48
C ALA A 251 17.02 10.35 -11.12
N LEU A 252 18.04 11.16 -10.84
CA LEU A 252 17.87 12.50 -10.28
C LEU A 252 16.91 13.41 -11.08
N PRO A 253 17.05 13.58 -12.41
CA PRO A 253 16.10 14.40 -13.18
C PRO A 253 14.67 13.83 -13.19
N LEU A 254 14.51 12.51 -13.09
CA LEU A 254 13.19 11.86 -13.05
C LEU A 254 12.55 11.96 -11.66
N LEU A 255 13.34 11.89 -10.58
CA LEU A 255 12.85 12.16 -9.22
C LEU A 255 12.31 13.59 -9.08
N VAL A 256 13.00 14.57 -9.68
CA VAL A 256 12.51 15.95 -9.77
C VAL A 256 11.20 16.01 -10.55
N LYS A 257 11.11 15.32 -11.69
CA LYS A 257 9.89 15.26 -12.51
C LYS A 257 8.69 14.65 -11.75
N GLU A 258 8.91 13.61 -10.96
CA GLU A 258 7.86 13.03 -10.13
C GLU A 258 7.45 13.97 -8.99
N HIS A 259 8.40 14.64 -8.33
CA HIS A 259 8.08 15.67 -7.32
C HIS A 259 7.21 16.78 -7.94
N ASP A 260 7.57 17.26 -9.14
CA ASP A 260 6.79 18.24 -9.88
C ASP A 260 5.37 17.76 -10.16
N PHE A 261 5.14 16.46 -10.42
CA PHE A 261 3.78 15.92 -10.57
C PHE A 261 2.93 16.15 -9.31
N PHE A 262 3.45 15.84 -8.12
CA PHE A 262 2.73 16.07 -6.86
C PHE A 262 2.53 17.58 -6.61
N MET A 263 3.55 18.40 -6.89
CA MET A 263 3.44 19.85 -6.71
C MET A 263 2.43 20.50 -7.67
N ASN A 264 2.25 19.97 -8.88
CA ASN A 264 1.32 20.52 -9.85
C ASN A 264 -0.12 19.99 -9.69
N ASN A 265 -0.29 18.74 -9.26
CA ASN A 265 -1.59 18.05 -9.30
C ASN A 265 -2.16 17.66 -7.93
N ARG A 266 -1.37 17.78 -6.86
CA ARG A 266 -1.72 17.33 -5.51
C ARG A 266 -1.44 18.40 -4.45
N THR A 267 -1.42 19.68 -4.83
CA THR A 267 -1.09 20.79 -3.92
C THR A 267 -2.34 21.52 -3.45
N VAL A 268 -2.33 21.92 -2.19
CA VAL A 268 -3.35 22.76 -1.56
C VAL A 268 -2.70 23.82 -0.68
N ASP A 269 -3.24 25.03 -0.74
CA ASP A 269 -2.86 26.13 0.14
C ASP A 269 -3.81 26.19 1.35
N VAL A 270 -3.24 26.25 2.54
CA VAL A 270 -3.96 26.32 3.82
C VAL A 270 -3.59 27.61 4.54
N GLU A 271 -4.58 28.46 4.80
CA GLU A 271 -4.40 29.67 5.61
C GLU A 271 -4.55 29.36 7.10
N ALA A 272 -3.53 29.66 7.89
CA ALA A 272 -3.59 29.57 9.35
C ALA A 272 -2.68 30.60 10.02
N GLY A 273 -3.18 31.28 11.06
CA GLY A 273 -2.39 32.25 11.82
C GLY A 273 -1.88 33.44 10.99
N GLY A 274 -2.58 33.82 9.92
CA GLY A 274 -2.15 34.89 9.01
C GLY A 274 -1.01 34.53 8.05
N LYS A 275 -0.65 33.25 7.96
CA LYS A 275 0.31 32.69 7.00
C LYS A 275 -0.39 31.68 6.10
N THR A 276 0.03 31.62 4.83
CA THR A 276 -0.38 30.57 3.89
C THR A 276 0.69 29.49 3.86
N TYR A 277 0.26 28.25 4.04
CA TYR A 277 1.11 27.06 3.98
C TYR A 277 0.71 26.22 2.77
N THR A 278 1.69 25.88 1.94
CA THR A 278 1.50 25.01 0.77
C THR A 278 1.88 23.58 1.15
N LEU A 279 0.92 22.67 1.07
CA LEU A 279 1.08 21.25 1.39
C LEU A 279 0.44 20.39 0.30
N ASN A 280 0.56 19.07 0.43
CA ASN A 280 -0.02 18.11 -0.50
C ASN A 280 -1.20 17.33 0.10
N HIS A 281 -2.13 16.91 -0.75
CA HIS A 281 -3.25 16.02 -0.42
C HIS A 281 -3.47 14.97 -1.51
N TYR A 282 -4.11 13.84 -1.18
CA TYR A 282 -4.54 12.86 -2.17
C TYR A 282 -5.82 13.35 -2.84
N ALA A 283 -5.76 13.67 -4.13
CA ALA A 283 -6.83 14.34 -4.87
C ALA A 283 -6.85 13.88 -6.32
N VAL A 284 -7.36 12.68 -6.53
CA VAL A 284 -7.47 12.05 -7.85
C VAL A 284 -8.63 12.65 -8.62
N GLU A 285 -8.34 13.18 -9.82
CA GLU A 285 -9.36 13.56 -10.79
C GLU A 285 -10.01 12.31 -11.38
N ASN A 286 -11.24 12.03 -10.96
CA ASN A 286 -12.02 10.89 -11.39
C ASN A 286 -13.50 11.11 -11.08
N ASN A 287 -14.40 10.72 -11.97
CA ASN A 287 -15.84 10.74 -11.70
C ASN A 287 -16.56 9.47 -12.17
N GLN A 288 -15.82 8.38 -12.35
CA GLN A 288 -16.32 7.07 -12.69
C GLN A 288 -15.96 6.06 -11.59
N PRO A 289 -16.68 4.94 -11.43
CA PRO A 289 -16.21 3.83 -10.61
C PRO A 289 -14.79 3.41 -10.99
N ARG A 290 -13.93 3.08 -10.01
CA ARG A 290 -12.59 2.52 -10.27
C ARG A 290 -12.73 1.24 -11.09
N PRO A 291 -12.02 1.06 -12.22
CA PRO A 291 -12.21 -0.15 -13.03
C PRO A 291 -11.96 -1.46 -12.29
N GLU A 292 -10.98 -1.52 -11.39
CA GLU A 292 -10.64 -2.71 -10.61
C GLU A 292 -11.59 -3.02 -9.45
N SER A 293 -12.47 -2.07 -9.12
CA SER A 293 -13.50 -2.19 -8.07
C SER A 293 -14.82 -1.58 -8.56
N TYR A 294 -15.13 -1.77 -9.86
CA TYR A 294 -16.19 -1.02 -10.55
C TYR A 294 -17.55 -1.25 -9.91
N ARG A 295 -17.85 -2.52 -9.63
CA ARG A 295 -19.11 -2.92 -9.01
C ARG A 295 -19.22 -2.40 -7.59
N GLU A 296 -18.16 -2.50 -6.80
CA GLU A 296 -18.10 -2.07 -5.41
C GLU A 296 -18.34 -0.56 -5.29
N ASP A 297 -17.66 0.23 -6.12
CA ASP A 297 -17.83 1.67 -6.19
C ASP A 297 -19.24 2.04 -6.71
N TYR A 298 -19.73 1.35 -7.74
CA TYR A 298 -21.07 1.57 -8.29
C TYR A 298 -22.17 1.27 -7.26
N GLU A 299 -22.06 0.16 -6.53
CA GLU A 299 -22.99 -0.22 -5.46
C GLU A 299 -22.89 0.77 -4.30
N THR A 300 -21.69 1.15 -3.86
CA THR A 300 -21.50 2.17 -2.81
C THR A 300 -22.20 3.48 -3.18
N ALA A 301 -22.07 3.94 -4.43
CA ALA A 301 -22.59 5.22 -4.86
C ALA A 301 -24.09 5.22 -5.18
N ARG A 302 -24.61 4.13 -5.79
CA ARG A 302 -25.96 4.08 -6.35
C ARG A 302 -26.93 3.17 -5.57
N ASN A 303 -26.45 2.25 -4.73
CA ASN A 303 -27.34 1.37 -3.99
C ASN A 303 -28.16 2.16 -2.96
N THR A 304 -29.45 1.82 -2.88
CA THR A 304 -30.42 2.49 -2.01
C THR A 304 -30.68 1.70 -0.73
N SER A 305 -29.97 0.60 -0.47
CA SER A 305 -30.09 -0.16 0.78
C SER A 305 -28.77 -0.81 1.18
N TYR A 306 -28.34 -0.54 2.42
CA TYR A 306 -27.19 -1.20 3.03
C TYR A 306 -27.67 -2.44 3.78
N TYR A 307 -26.94 -3.55 3.63
CA TYR A 307 -27.21 -4.81 4.31
C TYR A 307 -26.10 -5.01 5.33
N SER A 308 -26.41 -4.81 6.60
CA SER A 308 -25.46 -5.06 7.68
C SER A 308 -25.22 -6.56 7.85
N GLU A 309 -24.15 -6.91 8.57
CA GLU A 309 -23.84 -8.31 8.86
C GLU A 309 -24.94 -8.99 9.68
N SER A 310 -25.64 -8.22 10.53
CA SER A 310 -26.80 -8.66 11.30
C SER A 310 -28.05 -8.95 10.45
N GLY A 311 -28.00 -8.71 9.13
CA GLY A 311 -29.11 -8.88 8.21
C GLY A 311 -30.14 -7.76 8.28
N ILE A 312 -29.85 -6.68 9.00
CA ILE A 312 -30.69 -5.48 9.05
C ILE A 312 -30.47 -4.71 7.75
N ILE A 313 -31.58 -4.31 7.15
CA ILE A 313 -31.58 -3.52 5.93
C ILE A 313 -31.78 -2.06 6.31
N TYR A 314 -30.79 -1.23 6.03
CA TYR A 314 -30.85 0.21 6.25
C TYR A 314 -31.14 0.90 4.92
N PRO A 315 -32.33 1.49 4.73
CA PRO A 315 -32.63 2.19 3.50
C PRO A 315 -31.77 3.45 3.42
N GLN A 316 -31.17 3.67 2.26
CA GLN A 316 -30.60 4.95 1.92
C GLN A 316 -31.74 5.97 1.81
N VAL A 317 -31.64 7.04 2.59
CA VAL A 317 -32.65 8.10 2.62
C VAL A 317 -32.44 9.18 1.56
N GLU A 318 -31.22 9.32 1.05
CA GLU A 318 -30.83 10.39 0.11
C GLU A 318 -30.10 9.84 -1.12
N ALA A 319 -30.64 10.12 -2.30
CA ALA A 319 -29.99 9.82 -3.58
C ALA A 319 -28.98 10.92 -3.91
N LEU A 320 -27.79 10.53 -4.35
CA LEU A 320 -26.73 11.47 -4.76
C LEU A 320 -27.01 11.99 -6.17
N ASN A 321 -26.83 13.30 -6.38
CA ASN A 321 -26.82 13.91 -7.71
C ASN A 321 -25.49 13.64 -8.44
N ASP A 322 -25.40 13.97 -9.73
CA ASP A 322 -24.22 13.65 -10.55
C ASP A 322 -22.91 14.29 -10.05
N THR A 323 -22.98 15.49 -9.46
CA THR A 323 -21.82 16.15 -8.85
C THR A 323 -21.37 15.42 -7.59
N GLU A 324 -22.31 15.06 -6.72
CA GLU A 324 -22.02 14.32 -5.48
C GLU A 324 -21.48 12.92 -5.77
N LEU A 325 -22.00 12.26 -6.81
CA LEU A 325 -21.50 10.98 -7.30
C LEU A 325 -20.07 11.11 -7.83
N GLY A 326 -19.80 12.11 -8.67
CA GLY A 326 -18.45 12.39 -9.14
C GLY A 326 -17.49 12.65 -7.99
N GLN A 327 -17.90 13.43 -6.99
CA GLN A 327 -17.11 13.71 -5.80
C GLN A 327 -16.83 12.45 -4.97
N LEU A 328 -17.82 11.56 -4.82
CA LEU A 328 -17.64 10.29 -4.13
C LEU A 328 -16.63 9.40 -4.88
N TYR A 329 -16.74 9.27 -6.19
CA TYR A 329 -15.78 8.51 -6.99
C TYR A 329 -14.36 9.08 -6.96
N SER A 330 -14.22 10.41 -6.91
CA SER A 330 -12.93 11.06 -6.69
C SER A 330 -12.35 10.73 -5.30
N ASN A 331 -13.18 10.75 -4.25
CA ASN A 331 -12.74 10.36 -2.89
C ASN A 331 -12.37 8.88 -2.78
N LEU A 332 -13.12 7.98 -3.42
CA LEU A 332 -12.81 6.55 -3.48
C LEU A 332 -11.47 6.29 -4.18
N ALA A 333 -11.24 6.94 -5.33
CA ALA A 333 -9.96 6.85 -6.05
C ALA A 333 -8.80 7.49 -5.28
N SER A 334 -9.04 8.59 -4.57
CA SER A 334 -8.03 9.24 -3.71
C SER A 334 -7.72 8.42 -2.47
N GLY A 335 -8.70 7.68 -1.93
CA GLY A 335 -8.47 6.71 -0.86
C GLY A 335 -7.50 5.61 -1.32
N ALA A 336 -7.67 5.11 -2.56
CA ALA A 336 -6.73 4.15 -3.15
C ALA A 336 -5.33 4.78 -3.44
N GLU A 337 -5.26 6.05 -3.84
CA GLU A 337 -3.99 6.78 -3.99
C GLU A 337 -3.24 6.94 -2.66
N SER A 338 -3.96 7.00 -1.53
CA SER A 338 -3.32 7.08 -0.21
C SER A 338 -2.66 5.77 0.24
N GLY A 339 -2.99 4.65 -0.42
CA GLY A 339 -2.64 3.30 0.05
C GLY A 339 -3.48 2.81 1.23
N TRP A 340 -4.37 3.65 1.79
CA TRP A 340 -5.23 3.33 2.93
C TRP A 340 -6.71 3.19 2.50
N ASP A 341 -6.99 2.38 1.49
CA ASP A 341 -8.33 2.04 0.98
C ASP A 341 -8.92 0.80 1.69
N TYR A 342 -9.83 0.90 2.65
CA TYR A 342 -10.35 2.13 3.24
C TYR A 342 -10.14 2.19 4.76
N SER A 343 -10.32 3.39 5.29
CA SER A 343 -10.08 3.74 6.69
C SER A 343 -11.05 4.83 7.15
N SER A 344 -11.42 4.80 8.43
CA SER A 344 -12.07 5.87 9.17
C SER A 344 -11.30 7.19 9.12
N ARG A 345 -9.98 7.12 8.90
CA ARG A 345 -9.09 8.26 8.64
C ARG A 345 -9.56 9.15 7.50
N TRP A 346 -10.39 8.65 6.58
CA TRP A 346 -10.89 9.41 5.43
C TRP A 346 -12.39 9.76 5.50
N ILE A 347 -13.12 9.25 6.49
CA ILE A 347 -14.57 9.41 6.57
C ILE A 347 -14.94 10.72 7.27
N ALA A 348 -15.80 11.53 6.65
CA ALA A 348 -16.34 12.75 7.24
C ALA A 348 -17.28 12.49 8.43
N ARG A 349 -17.93 11.32 8.46
CA ARG A 349 -18.92 10.93 9.49
C ARG A 349 -18.54 9.59 10.12
N PRO A 350 -17.49 9.53 10.95
CA PRO A 350 -17.02 8.29 11.56
C PRO A 350 -18.09 7.59 12.44
N ASP A 351 -19.06 8.34 12.99
CA ASP A 351 -20.23 7.78 13.70
C ASP A 351 -21.06 6.81 12.85
N ASP A 352 -21.08 7.00 11.53
CA ASP A 352 -21.81 6.14 10.61
C ASP A 352 -21.05 4.83 10.35
N ALA A 353 -19.73 4.83 10.55
CA ALA A 353 -18.89 3.64 10.44
C ALA A 353 -18.88 2.79 11.73
N ALA A 354 -18.97 3.41 12.91
CA ALA A 354 -19.00 2.68 14.20
C ALA A 354 -20.23 1.78 14.39
N ARG A 355 -21.36 2.14 13.76
CA ARG A 355 -22.68 1.58 14.12
C ARG A 355 -23.21 0.56 13.12
N ASP A 356 -22.42 0.21 12.09
CA ASP A 356 -22.76 -0.75 11.03
C ASP A 356 -24.18 -0.54 10.45
N ASN A 357 -24.60 0.73 10.31
CA ASN A 357 -25.98 1.11 10.00
C ASN A 357 -26.12 1.98 8.75
N TYR A 358 -25.03 2.27 8.04
CA TYR A 358 -24.99 3.07 6.83
C TYR A 358 -23.94 2.55 5.86
N PHE A 359 -23.83 3.17 4.68
CA PHE A 359 -22.70 3.00 3.77
C PHE A 359 -21.55 3.92 4.21
N PRO A 360 -20.57 3.47 5.03
CA PRO A 360 -19.53 4.35 5.57
C PRO A 360 -18.73 5.05 4.46
N LEU A 361 -18.48 4.34 3.35
CA LEU A 361 -17.69 4.86 2.24
C LEU A 361 -18.39 5.94 1.42
N ARG A 362 -19.71 6.12 1.53
CA ARG A 362 -20.42 7.24 0.86
C ARG A 362 -20.07 8.61 1.42
N TYR A 363 -19.52 8.65 2.63
CA TYR A 363 -19.15 9.87 3.33
C TYR A 363 -17.63 10.07 3.38
N LEU A 364 -16.87 9.47 2.45
CA LEU A 364 -15.44 9.76 2.31
C LEU A 364 -15.21 11.24 1.95
N ASN A 365 -14.15 11.79 2.53
CA ASN A 365 -13.72 13.18 2.38
C ASN A 365 -12.20 13.28 2.21
N THR A 366 -11.59 12.23 1.66
CA THR A 366 -10.15 12.10 1.39
C THR A 366 -9.56 13.34 0.74
N VAL A 367 -10.21 13.90 -0.29
CA VAL A 367 -9.67 15.04 -1.05
C VAL A 367 -9.58 16.34 -0.24
N ASN A 368 -10.28 16.42 0.89
CA ASN A 368 -10.26 17.59 1.77
C ASN A 368 -9.42 17.35 3.04
N ILE A 369 -8.64 16.28 3.06
CA ILE A 369 -7.73 15.96 4.16
C ILE A 369 -6.31 16.17 3.67
N VAL A 370 -5.57 17.06 4.32
CA VAL A 370 -4.13 17.24 4.16
C VAL A 370 -3.47 16.25 5.10
N PRO A 371 -2.87 15.15 4.59
CA PRO A 371 -2.51 14.05 5.44
C PRO A 371 -1.04 14.10 5.87
N VAL A 372 -0.78 13.68 7.10
CA VAL A 372 0.55 13.76 7.75
C VAL A 372 1.58 12.91 7.01
N ASP A 373 1.20 11.71 6.59
CA ASP A 373 2.06 10.76 5.88
C ASP A 373 2.54 11.28 4.52
N LEU A 374 1.64 11.77 3.65
CA LEU A 374 2.03 12.31 2.34
C LEU A 374 3.04 13.45 2.47
N ASN A 375 2.79 14.39 3.39
CA ASN A 375 3.68 15.53 3.57
C ASN A 375 5.00 15.14 4.24
N SER A 376 4.99 14.11 5.08
CA SER A 376 6.23 13.53 5.62
C SER A 376 7.07 12.87 4.53
N LEU A 377 6.44 12.18 3.57
CA LEU A 377 7.12 11.55 2.44
C LEU A 377 7.64 12.59 1.43
N MET A 378 6.86 13.63 1.15
CA MET A 378 7.32 14.74 0.32
C MET A 378 8.54 15.44 0.94
N TYR A 379 8.56 15.62 2.26
CA TYR A 379 9.75 16.09 2.98
C TYR A 379 10.94 15.15 2.77
N ALA A 380 10.73 13.84 2.95
CA ALA A 380 11.78 12.84 2.78
C ALA A 380 12.38 12.89 1.36
N ASN A 381 11.51 13.04 0.35
CA ASN A 381 11.91 13.10 -1.05
C ASN A 381 12.68 14.38 -1.37
N GLU A 382 12.25 15.52 -0.83
CA GLU A 382 12.98 16.79 -0.94
C GLU A 382 14.38 16.69 -0.32
N MET A 383 14.50 16.04 0.84
CA MET A 383 15.79 15.80 1.48
C MET A 383 16.69 14.83 0.68
N ALA A 384 16.13 13.72 0.17
CA ALA A 384 16.89 12.78 -0.66
C ALA A 384 17.39 13.43 -1.97
N ILE A 385 16.52 14.21 -2.65
CA ILE A 385 16.89 14.94 -3.86
C ILE A 385 17.97 16.00 -3.55
N SER A 386 17.85 16.72 -2.42
CA SER A 386 18.89 17.64 -1.94
C SER A 386 20.24 16.95 -1.80
N GLU A 387 20.26 15.78 -1.17
CA GLU A 387 21.47 14.98 -0.99
C GLU A 387 22.07 14.52 -2.33
N PHE A 388 21.24 14.02 -3.25
CA PHE A 388 21.70 13.60 -4.58
C PHE A 388 22.27 14.76 -5.41
N PHE A 389 21.71 15.96 -5.31
CA PHE A 389 22.32 17.15 -5.90
C PHE A 389 23.69 17.48 -5.28
N ASN A 390 23.86 17.26 -3.99
CA ASN A 390 25.16 17.44 -3.34
C ASN A 390 26.17 16.39 -3.82
N GLN A 391 25.77 15.11 -3.92
CA GLN A 391 26.61 14.02 -4.43
C GLN A 391 27.03 14.23 -5.89
N THR A 392 26.17 14.84 -6.71
CA THR A 392 26.45 15.18 -8.11
C THR A 392 27.14 16.55 -8.29
N GLY A 393 27.49 17.24 -7.20
CA GLY A 393 28.28 18.48 -7.22
C GLY A 393 27.50 19.79 -7.45
N ASN A 394 26.17 19.77 -7.36
CA ASN A 394 25.31 20.95 -7.49
C ASN A 394 24.79 21.43 -6.13
N SER A 395 25.68 22.06 -5.34
CA SER A 395 25.36 22.54 -4.00
C SER A 395 24.25 23.61 -3.97
N THR A 396 24.10 24.41 -5.02
CA THR A 396 23.05 25.45 -5.11
C THR A 396 21.67 24.82 -5.21
N ALA A 397 21.51 23.77 -6.04
CA ALA A 397 20.27 23.02 -6.12
C ALA A 397 20.03 22.28 -4.80
N ALA A 398 21.06 21.64 -4.23
CA ALA A 398 20.96 20.97 -2.93
C ALA A 398 20.37 21.90 -1.85
N SER A 399 20.90 23.11 -1.69
CA SER A 399 20.36 24.09 -0.73
C SER A 399 18.92 24.48 -1.02
N SER A 400 18.55 24.69 -2.30
CA SER A 400 17.18 25.03 -2.68
C SER A 400 16.18 23.93 -2.29
N TRP A 401 16.57 22.66 -2.45
CA TRP A 401 15.75 21.51 -2.06
C TRP A 401 15.66 21.34 -0.53
N ALA A 402 16.75 21.58 0.19
CA ALA A 402 16.73 21.61 1.65
C ALA A 402 15.80 22.72 2.18
N ASP A 403 15.76 23.88 1.53
CA ASP A 403 14.84 24.98 1.88
C ASP A 403 13.37 24.63 1.61
N LEU A 404 13.07 23.78 0.61
CA LEU A 404 11.72 23.25 0.38
C LEU A 404 11.30 22.33 1.53
N ALA A 405 12.16 21.37 1.89
CA ALA A 405 11.94 20.46 3.00
C ALA A 405 11.74 21.22 4.32
N ALA A 406 12.58 22.22 4.60
CA ALA A 406 12.46 23.04 5.81
C ALA A 406 11.09 23.75 5.91
N ARG A 407 10.61 24.34 4.80
CA ARG A 407 9.29 24.99 4.74
C ARG A 407 8.15 24.00 4.95
N ARG A 408 8.28 22.77 4.43
CA ARG A 408 7.28 21.72 4.63
C ARG A 408 7.23 21.22 6.07
N SER A 409 8.39 21.00 6.69
CA SER A 409 8.49 20.66 8.12
C SER A 409 7.83 21.74 8.99
N GLU A 410 8.09 23.02 8.70
CA GLU A 410 7.44 24.15 9.39
C GLU A 410 5.92 24.12 9.21
N ALA A 411 5.42 23.95 7.98
CA ALA A 411 4.00 23.88 7.68
C ALA A 411 3.30 22.75 8.42
N MET A 412 3.89 21.56 8.42
CA MET A 412 3.37 20.40 9.15
C MET A 412 3.35 20.64 10.66
N HIS A 413 4.43 21.18 11.23
CA HIS A 413 4.45 21.51 12.66
C HIS A 413 3.36 22.54 13.00
N SER A 414 3.22 23.61 12.22
CA SER A 414 2.24 24.67 12.49
C SER A 414 0.78 24.22 12.36
N LEU A 415 0.46 23.31 11.43
CA LEU A 415 -0.92 22.89 11.15
C LEU A 415 -1.31 21.58 11.82
N MET A 416 -0.38 20.64 11.97
CA MET A 416 -0.69 19.24 12.28
C MET A 416 -0.17 18.80 13.64
N TRP A 417 0.85 19.45 14.22
CA TRP A 417 1.31 19.12 15.57
C TRP A 417 0.33 19.61 16.63
N ASN A 418 0.11 18.80 17.66
CA ASN A 418 -0.73 19.15 18.79
C ASN A 418 0.03 18.96 20.11
N ASP A 419 0.34 20.06 20.79
CA ASP A 419 1.09 20.04 22.06
C ASP A 419 0.34 19.39 23.23
N THR A 420 -0.99 19.31 23.16
CA THR A 420 -1.79 18.67 24.23
C THR A 420 -1.69 17.15 24.15
N HIS A 421 -1.72 16.61 22.93
CA HIS A 421 -1.67 15.17 22.68
C HIS A 421 -0.28 14.66 22.26
N PHE A 422 0.72 15.55 22.18
CA PHE A 422 2.08 15.26 21.72
C PHE A 422 2.13 14.48 20.40
N GLY A 423 1.26 14.81 19.45
CA GLY A 423 1.12 14.04 18.21
C GLY A 423 0.78 14.90 17.01
N TYR A 424 1.10 14.38 15.83
CA TYR A 424 0.62 14.92 14.56
C TYR A 424 -0.80 14.44 14.28
N PHE A 425 -1.63 15.26 13.64
CA PHE A 425 -2.98 14.90 13.20
C PHE A 425 -3.22 15.45 11.81
N ASP A 426 -3.92 14.70 10.96
CA ASP A 426 -4.29 15.19 9.64
C ASP A 426 -5.12 16.47 9.76
N TYR A 427 -4.93 17.39 8.82
CA TYR A 427 -5.63 18.67 8.79
C TYR A 427 -6.79 18.61 7.80
N ASN A 428 -8.00 18.89 8.26
CA ASN A 428 -9.19 18.91 7.42
C ASN A 428 -9.47 20.35 6.94
N ILE A 429 -9.40 20.58 5.63
CA ILE A 429 -9.60 21.90 5.04
C ILE A 429 -11.07 22.33 5.03
N THR A 430 -12.01 21.39 5.10
CA THR A 430 -13.44 21.70 5.20
C THR A 430 -13.78 22.31 6.57
N SER A 431 -13.19 21.76 7.64
CA SER A 431 -13.42 22.25 9.01
C SER A 431 -12.37 23.25 9.48
N SER A 432 -11.31 23.48 8.70
CA SER A 432 -10.13 24.27 9.07
C SER A 432 -9.57 23.87 10.44
N SER A 433 -9.43 22.57 10.67
CA SER A 433 -9.01 22.04 11.97
C SER A 433 -8.33 20.67 11.87
N GLN A 434 -7.56 20.33 12.90
CA GLN A 434 -6.99 19.00 13.10
C GLN A 434 -8.10 17.96 13.37
N ARG A 435 -7.93 16.75 12.83
CA ARG A 435 -8.80 15.60 13.10
C ARG A 435 -8.45 14.92 14.43
N LEU A 436 -8.82 15.55 15.54
CA LEU A 436 -8.41 15.10 16.88
C LEU A 436 -9.23 13.94 17.46
N TYR A 437 -10.48 13.78 17.05
CA TYR A 437 -11.42 12.90 17.75
C TYR A 437 -12.21 12.01 16.79
N VAL A 438 -12.48 10.80 17.24
CA VAL A 438 -13.45 9.86 16.65
C VAL A 438 -14.41 9.38 17.74
N PRO A 439 -15.54 8.76 17.39
CA PRO A 439 -16.45 8.18 18.38
C PRO A 439 -15.72 7.14 19.22
N ALA A 440 -16.02 7.10 20.53
CA ALA A 440 -15.55 6.04 21.39
C ALA A 440 -16.28 4.74 21.04
N ASP A 441 -15.56 3.63 20.99
CA ASP A 441 -16.14 2.30 20.81
C ASP A 441 -15.88 1.43 22.06
N SER A 442 -16.23 0.15 22.01
CA SER A 442 -16.06 -0.76 23.15
C SER A 442 -14.60 -1.04 23.51
N ASP A 443 -13.68 -0.65 22.64
CA ASP A 443 -12.27 -1.04 22.64
C ASP A 443 -11.34 0.14 22.99
N SER A 444 -11.92 1.34 23.19
CA SER A 444 -11.23 2.56 23.61
C SER A 444 -10.49 2.41 24.94
N LEU A 445 -9.26 2.90 24.98
CA LEU A 445 -8.44 2.93 26.21
C LEU A 445 -8.84 4.11 27.10
N ALA A 446 -8.62 3.96 28.42
CA ALA A 446 -8.99 5.00 29.39
C ALA A 446 -8.24 6.32 29.14
N SER A 447 -6.99 6.25 28.67
CA SER A 447 -6.18 7.43 28.32
C SER A 447 -6.81 8.24 27.19
N GLU A 448 -7.42 7.57 26.21
CA GLU A 448 -8.01 8.18 25.02
C GLU A 448 -9.33 8.88 25.30
N LEU A 449 -10.04 8.43 26.33
CA LEU A 449 -11.29 9.04 26.80
C LEU A 449 -11.03 10.24 27.71
N SER A 450 -9.89 10.28 28.40
CA SER A 450 -9.62 11.23 29.48
C SER A 450 -9.58 12.69 29.03
N THR A 451 -9.11 12.95 27.80
CA THR A 451 -8.99 14.29 27.21
C THR A 451 -9.98 14.53 26.07
N ALA A 452 -10.80 13.54 25.73
CA ALA A 452 -11.75 13.64 24.62
C ALA A 452 -13.12 14.20 25.10
N PRO A 453 -13.89 14.84 24.20
CA PRO A 453 -15.28 15.17 24.47
C PRO A 453 -16.11 13.93 24.83
N LYS A 454 -17.21 14.13 25.58
CA LYS A 454 -18.09 13.02 25.98
C LYS A 454 -18.55 12.22 24.75
N GLY A 455 -18.39 10.90 24.80
CA GLY A 455 -18.74 9.97 23.71
C GLY A 455 -17.71 9.84 22.60
N HIS A 456 -16.54 10.50 22.75
CA HIS A 456 -15.45 10.43 21.80
C HIS A 456 -14.18 9.89 22.47
N GLN A 457 -13.23 9.51 21.63
CA GLN A 457 -11.85 9.17 21.99
C GLN A 457 -10.89 10.03 21.17
N VAL A 458 -9.68 10.28 21.68
CA VAL A 458 -8.61 10.90 20.91
C VAL A 458 -8.23 9.95 19.77
N PHE A 459 -8.27 10.44 18.54
CA PHE A 459 -7.95 9.62 17.37
C PHE A 459 -6.48 9.22 17.39
N PHE A 460 -6.22 7.94 17.16
CA PHE A 460 -4.90 7.39 16.95
C PHE A 460 -4.81 6.84 15.54
N SER A 461 -3.69 7.14 14.87
CA SER A 461 -3.34 6.54 13.59
C SER A 461 -1.82 6.39 13.52
N VAL A 462 -1.32 5.32 12.89
CA VAL A 462 0.14 5.19 12.71
C VAL A 462 0.71 6.28 11.78
N ALA A 463 -0.13 6.92 10.96
CA ALA A 463 0.28 8.05 10.13
C ALA A 463 0.90 9.22 10.93
N GLN A 464 0.54 9.34 12.21
CA GLN A 464 1.07 10.37 13.13
C GLN A 464 2.58 10.24 13.36
N PHE A 465 3.18 9.09 13.03
CA PHE A 465 4.58 8.77 13.30
C PHE A 465 5.49 8.89 12.07
N TYR A 466 4.93 9.09 10.88
CA TYR A 466 5.71 9.34 9.66
C TYR A 466 6.72 10.49 9.82
N PRO A 467 6.44 11.61 10.52
CA PRO A 467 7.42 12.68 10.69
C PRO A 467 8.69 12.27 11.47
N PHE A 468 8.60 11.23 12.30
CA PHE A 468 9.76 10.69 13.03
C PHE A 468 10.55 9.71 12.16
N TRP A 469 9.86 8.91 11.35
CA TRP A 469 10.50 8.03 10.36
C TRP A 469 11.21 8.81 9.26
N THR A 470 10.57 9.83 8.68
CA THR A 470 11.14 10.61 7.57
C THR A 470 12.05 11.75 8.03
N GLY A 471 12.04 12.07 9.33
CA GLY A 471 12.73 13.22 9.89
C GLY A 471 12.02 14.56 9.67
N ALA A 472 10.77 14.57 9.19
CA ALA A 472 10.01 15.81 8.97
C ALA A 472 9.64 16.54 10.27
N ALA A 473 9.65 15.87 11.42
CA ALA A 473 9.46 16.54 12.70
C ALA A 473 10.63 17.50 13.01
N PRO A 474 10.38 18.71 13.57
CA PRO A 474 11.45 19.64 13.92
C PRO A 474 12.46 19.05 14.92
N ASP A 475 13.72 19.49 14.85
CA ASP A 475 14.82 18.94 15.67
C ASP A 475 14.52 18.97 17.17
N HIS A 476 13.88 20.03 17.67
CA HIS A 476 13.54 20.14 19.09
C HIS A 476 12.50 19.09 19.57
N ILE A 477 11.83 18.40 18.63
CA ILE A 477 10.94 17.26 18.87
C ILE A 477 11.66 15.95 18.55
N LYS A 478 12.08 15.72 17.30
CA LYS A 478 12.65 14.41 16.88
C LYS A 478 14.01 14.08 17.51
N ALA A 479 14.81 15.10 17.84
CA ALA A 479 16.10 14.92 18.49
C ALA A 479 16.01 15.00 20.02
N ASN A 480 14.82 15.09 20.61
CA ASN A 480 14.63 15.13 22.05
C ASN A 480 13.97 13.82 22.51
N PRO A 481 14.72 12.90 23.15
CA PRO A 481 14.18 11.61 23.59
C PRO A 481 12.91 11.70 24.44
N LEU A 482 12.81 12.69 25.34
CA LEU A 482 11.60 12.93 26.14
C LEU A 482 10.39 13.30 25.28
N ALA A 483 10.59 14.14 24.26
CA ALA A 483 9.51 14.54 23.36
C ALA A 483 9.03 13.36 22.52
N VAL A 484 9.97 12.54 22.01
CA VAL A 484 9.63 11.34 21.25
C VAL A 484 8.92 10.31 22.13
N ARG A 485 9.41 10.04 23.34
CA ARG A 485 8.74 9.12 24.28
C ARG A 485 7.31 9.55 24.57
N LYS A 486 7.06 10.86 24.74
CA LYS A 486 5.70 11.38 24.91
C LYS A 486 4.83 11.14 23.66
N ALA A 487 5.37 11.39 22.47
CA ALA A 487 4.66 11.16 21.22
C ALA A 487 4.28 9.68 21.02
N TYR A 488 5.18 8.77 21.38
CA TYR A 488 4.99 7.32 21.28
C TYR A 488 4.33 6.68 22.51
N SER A 489 3.91 7.46 23.51
CA SER A 489 3.30 6.92 24.75
C SER A 489 2.07 6.06 24.48
N ARG A 490 1.21 6.46 23.54
CA ARG A 490 0.05 5.67 23.11
C ARG A 490 0.46 4.37 22.39
N VAL A 491 1.57 4.37 21.64
CA VAL A 491 2.10 3.16 21.00
C VAL A 491 2.52 2.14 22.06
N ALA A 492 3.21 2.59 23.11
CA ALA A 492 3.56 1.73 24.24
C ALA A 492 2.32 1.19 24.95
N GLU A 493 1.32 2.04 25.22
CA GLU A 493 0.07 1.63 25.86
C GLU A 493 -0.70 0.59 25.02
N TYR A 494 -0.74 0.77 23.69
CA TYR A 494 -1.32 -0.23 22.79
C TYR A 494 -0.58 -1.55 22.83
N LEU A 495 0.75 -1.52 22.80
CA LEU A 495 1.57 -2.72 22.85
C LEU A 495 1.42 -3.48 24.17
N ASP A 496 1.18 -2.77 25.28
CA ASP A 496 0.90 -3.33 26.60
C ASP A 496 -0.53 -3.90 26.70
N ALA A 497 -1.52 -3.20 26.13
CA ALA A 497 -2.93 -3.56 26.23
C ALA A 497 -3.34 -4.69 25.28
N ARG A 498 -2.53 -4.96 24.25
CA ARG A 498 -2.87 -5.87 23.14
C ARG A 498 -1.82 -6.96 22.97
N ALA A 499 -2.25 -8.12 22.48
CA ALA A 499 -1.37 -9.28 22.30
C ALA A 499 -0.61 -9.29 20.97
N GLY A 500 -1.16 -8.69 19.90
CA GLY A 500 -0.55 -8.55 18.58
C GLY A 500 0.17 -7.22 18.39
N GLY A 501 0.36 -6.79 17.13
CA GLY A 501 1.03 -5.53 16.79
C GLY A 501 0.12 -4.29 16.92
N ILE A 502 0.59 -3.15 16.41
CA ILE A 502 -0.14 -1.87 16.52
C ILE A 502 -1.10 -1.72 15.34
N PRO A 503 -2.42 -1.54 15.57
CA PRO A 503 -3.39 -1.39 14.50
C PRO A 503 -3.22 -0.07 13.75
N ALA A 504 -3.72 0.02 12.52
CA ALA A 504 -3.61 1.21 11.69
C ALA A 504 -4.26 2.46 12.33
N THR A 505 -5.39 2.27 13.01
CA THR A 505 -6.12 3.26 13.82
C THR A 505 -6.64 2.63 15.12
N ASN A 506 -7.23 3.42 16.01
CA ASN A 506 -7.91 2.95 17.22
C ASN A 506 -9.44 2.84 17.10
N PHE A 507 -9.94 2.60 15.89
CA PHE A 507 -11.38 2.63 15.66
C PHE A 507 -11.84 1.44 14.84
N ARG A 508 -12.86 0.73 15.33
CA ARG A 508 -13.34 -0.50 14.71
C ARG A 508 -14.49 -0.22 13.74
N THR A 509 -14.21 -0.31 12.44
CA THR A 509 -15.20 0.02 11.37
C THR A 509 -15.49 -1.15 10.43
N GLY A 510 -14.76 -2.26 10.54
CA GLY A 510 -14.77 -3.33 9.55
C GLY A 510 -13.99 -3.01 8.27
N GLN A 511 -13.46 -1.78 8.13
CA GLN A 511 -12.53 -1.44 7.06
C GLN A 511 -11.13 -1.98 7.37
N GLN A 512 -10.32 -2.18 6.33
CA GLN A 512 -9.05 -2.88 6.49
C GLN A 512 -7.91 -2.03 7.06
N TRP A 513 -7.94 -0.72 6.87
CA TRP A 513 -6.97 0.22 7.43
C TRP A 513 -7.50 0.87 8.72
N ASP A 514 -8.09 0.03 9.57
CA ASP A 514 -8.68 0.36 10.86
C ASP A 514 -8.47 -0.81 11.84
N GLN A 515 -8.71 -0.59 13.13
CA GLN A 515 -8.62 -1.65 14.13
C GLN A 515 -9.60 -2.80 13.82
N PRO A 516 -9.20 -4.09 13.91
CA PRO A 516 -7.98 -4.64 14.53
C PRO A 516 -6.78 -4.87 13.60
N SER A 517 -6.78 -4.35 12.38
CA SER A 517 -5.80 -4.73 11.37
C SER A 517 -4.43 -4.05 11.58
N VAL A 518 -3.40 -4.88 11.65
CA VAL A 518 -1.98 -4.53 11.81
C VAL A 518 -1.28 -4.71 10.47
N TRP A 519 -0.69 -3.64 9.95
CA TRP A 519 -0.02 -3.64 8.65
C TRP A 519 1.50 -3.59 8.82
N PRO A 520 2.27 -4.50 8.21
CA PRO A 520 3.74 -4.53 8.32
C PRO A 520 4.44 -3.21 7.97
N PRO A 521 4.07 -2.50 6.88
CA PRO A 521 4.59 -1.16 6.60
C PRO A 521 4.53 -0.20 7.79
N LEU A 522 3.39 -0.20 8.49
CA LEU A 522 3.14 0.67 9.64
C LEU A 522 3.98 0.27 10.85
N GLN A 523 4.26 -1.02 11.03
CA GLN A 523 5.17 -1.48 12.09
C GLN A 523 6.60 -1.01 11.81
N HIS A 524 7.07 -1.14 10.55
CA HIS A 524 8.36 -0.60 10.12
C HIS A 524 8.47 0.90 10.43
N ILE A 525 7.46 1.69 10.09
CA ILE A 525 7.46 3.15 10.33
C ILE A 525 7.61 3.48 11.82
N LEU A 526 6.91 2.75 12.71
CA LEU A 526 7.04 2.93 14.16
C LEU A 526 8.45 2.59 14.64
N MET A 527 8.97 1.43 14.24
CA MET A 527 10.31 0.97 14.64
C MET A 527 11.39 1.91 14.13
N ALA A 528 11.38 2.25 12.83
CA ALA A 528 12.35 3.14 12.21
C ALA A 528 12.29 4.55 12.80
N GLY A 529 11.09 5.08 13.08
CA GLY A 529 10.93 6.39 13.71
C GLY A 529 11.53 6.47 15.12
N LEU A 530 11.43 5.40 15.93
CA LEU A 530 12.07 5.33 17.24
C LEU A 530 13.60 5.14 17.14
N ARG A 531 14.06 4.35 16.18
CA ARG A 531 15.50 4.14 15.93
C ARG A 531 16.23 5.38 15.43
N ASN A 532 15.53 6.31 14.79
CA ASN A 532 16.11 7.57 14.31
C ASN A 532 16.45 8.56 15.43
N VAL A 533 16.03 8.30 16.67
CA VAL A 533 16.25 9.23 17.79
C VAL A 533 17.72 9.22 18.21
N PRO A 534 18.43 10.36 18.11
CA PRO A 534 19.81 10.45 18.57
C PRO A 534 19.91 10.46 20.11
N PRO A 535 21.04 9.99 20.68
CA PRO A 535 21.32 10.07 22.12
C PRO A 535 21.72 11.51 22.53
N THR A 536 20.83 12.48 22.32
CA THR A 536 21.09 13.92 22.50
C THR A 536 21.59 14.27 23.91
N PHE A 537 21.08 13.57 24.93
CA PHE A 537 21.51 13.74 26.33
C PHE A 537 22.37 12.57 26.84
N GLY A 538 22.95 11.81 25.92
CA GLY A 538 23.78 10.63 26.19
C GLY A 538 22.98 9.32 26.13
N LYS A 539 23.70 8.21 25.91
CA LYS A 539 23.10 6.86 25.82
C LYS A 539 22.49 6.37 27.14
N ASP A 540 22.85 7.03 28.25
CA ASP A 540 22.35 6.70 29.58
C ASP A 540 21.08 7.44 29.98
N ASP A 541 20.60 8.38 29.14
CA ASP A 541 19.32 9.05 29.32
C ASP A 541 18.18 8.00 29.38
N PRO A 542 17.38 7.97 30.47
CA PRO A 542 16.27 7.03 30.59
C PRO A 542 15.26 7.19 29.44
N ASP A 543 14.97 8.40 28.98
CA ASP A 543 14.01 8.61 27.89
C ASP A 543 14.54 8.03 26.56
N TYR A 544 15.86 8.09 26.34
CA TYR A 544 16.52 7.47 25.17
C TYR A 544 16.47 5.95 25.23
N LYS A 545 16.72 5.37 26.40
CA LYS A 545 16.61 3.92 26.64
C LYS A 545 15.19 3.42 26.43
N ASP A 546 14.20 4.11 26.99
CA ASP A 546 12.77 3.77 26.84
C ASP A 546 12.34 3.76 25.36
N VAL A 547 12.81 4.75 24.58
CA VAL A 547 12.52 4.83 23.13
C VAL A 547 13.13 3.65 22.37
N HIS A 548 14.37 3.26 22.69
CA HIS A 548 15.04 2.14 22.04
C HIS A 548 14.44 0.79 22.46
N GLU A 549 14.09 0.66 23.74
CA GLU A 549 13.39 -0.51 24.27
C GLU A 549 12.02 -0.67 23.60
N LEU A 550 11.25 0.41 23.41
CA LEU A 550 9.99 0.35 22.69
C LEU A 550 10.17 -0.09 21.24
N ALA A 551 11.24 0.36 20.56
CA ALA A 551 11.54 -0.09 19.20
C ALA A 551 11.81 -1.60 19.15
N LEU A 552 12.61 -2.10 20.08
CA LEU A 552 12.90 -3.54 20.20
C LEU A 552 11.64 -4.35 20.52
N ARG A 553 10.80 -3.87 21.45
CA ARG A 553 9.53 -4.53 21.81
C ARG A 553 8.57 -4.60 20.62
N LEU A 554 8.50 -3.57 19.78
CA LEU A 554 7.73 -3.60 18.54
C LEU A 554 8.32 -4.61 17.55
N GLY A 555 9.64 -4.66 17.41
CA GLY A 555 10.35 -5.64 16.59
C GLY A 555 10.06 -7.07 17.02
N GLN A 556 10.19 -7.34 18.33
CA GLN A 556 9.86 -8.63 18.93
C GLN A 556 8.41 -9.01 18.67
N ARG A 557 7.46 -8.10 18.95
CA ARG A 557 6.03 -8.39 18.75
C ARG A 557 5.69 -8.68 17.29
N TYR A 558 6.34 -8.00 16.36
CA TYR A 558 6.17 -8.23 14.93
C TYR A 558 6.75 -9.59 14.50
N LEU A 559 7.94 -9.95 14.98
CA LEU A 559 8.53 -11.27 14.80
C LEU A 559 7.62 -12.38 15.37
N ASP A 560 7.11 -12.21 16.60
CA ASP A 560 6.21 -13.16 17.23
C ASP A 560 4.93 -13.35 16.40
N SER A 561 4.34 -12.24 15.95
CA SER A 561 3.08 -12.26 15.20
C SER A 561 3.22 -12.98 13.85
N THR A 562 4.33 -12.73 13.16
CA THR A 562 4.61 -13.36 11.86
C THR A 562 4.99 -14.83 12.01
N PHE A 563 5.90 -15.15 12.94
CA PHE A 563 6.34 -16.53 13.18
C PHE A 563 5.20 -17.42 13.67
N CYS A 564 4.42 -16.98 14.65
CA CYS A 564 3.37 -17.82 15.23
C CYS A 564 2.21 -18.05 14.27
N THR A 565 1.87 -17.06 13.44
CA THR A 565 0.89 -17.23 12.36
C THR A 565 1.42 -18.17 11.26
N TRP A 566 2.69 -18.02 10.87
CA TRP A 566 3.35 -18.91 9.91
C TRP A 566 3.40 -20.36 10.42
N ARG A 567 3.74 -20.57 11.69
CA ARG A 567 3.72 -21.89 12.34
C ARG A 567 2.32 -22.49 12.42
N ALA A 568 1.32 -21.68 12.76
CA ALA A 568 -0.08 -22.12 12.84
C ALA A 568 -0.59 -22.69 11.51
N THR A 569 0.00 -22.23 10.39
CA THR A 569 -0.36 -22.62 9.03
C THR A 569 0.62 -23.63 8.42
N GLY A 570 1.45 -24.28 9.23
CA GLY A 570 2.32 -25.39 8.82
C GLY A 570 3.81 -25.10 8.78
N GLY A 571 4.20 -23.87 9.12
CA GLY A 571 5.60 -23.50 9.25
C GLY A 571 6.33 -24.38 10.27
N SER A 572 7.57 -24.76 9.94
CA SER A 572 8.42 -25.53 10.83
C SER A 572 9.90 -25.22 10.65
N THR A 573 10.65 -25.34 11.74
CA THR A 573 12.11 -25.26 11.80
C THR A 573 12.66 -26.55 12.41
N SER A 574 13.97 -26.71 12.44
CA SER A 574 14.66 -27.85 13.05
C SER A 574 14.34 -28.02 14.54
N GLU A 575 14.06 -26.93 15.25
CA GLU A 575 13.71 -26.92 16.68
C GLU A 575 12.24 -26.62 16.96
N THR A 576 11.46 -26.23 15.95
CA THR A 576 10.02 -25.98 16.06
C THR A 576 9.28 -26.83 15.02
N PRO A 577 8.97 -28.11 15.33
CA PRO A 577 8.34 -29.00 14.38
C PRO A 577 6.91 -28.55 14.03
N GLN A 578 6.44 -29.00 12.86
CA GLN A 578 5.11 -28.75 12.35
C GLN A 578 4.04 -29.21 13.36
N LEU A 579 2.95 -28.46 13.48
CA LEU A 579 1.83 -28.80 14.35
C LEU A 579 1.13 -30.07 13.85
N PRO A 580 0.64 -30.93 14.77
CA PRO A 580 -0.09 -32.13 14.38
C PRO A 580 -1.39 -31.79 13.64
N GLY A 581 -1.74 -32.59 12.64
CA GLY A 581 -2.97 -32.42 11.85
C GLY A 581 -2.80 -31.64 10.55
N LEU A 582 -1.61 -31.11 10.29
CA LEU A 582 -1.23 -30.47 9.03
C LEU A 582 -0.54 -31.47 8.08
N GLY A 583 -0.72 -31.28 6.78
CA GLY A 583 -0.14 -32.11 5.72
C GLY A 583 1.27 -31.66 5.31
N ASP A 584 1.93 -32.45 4.46
CA ASP A 584 3.28 -32.14 3.94
C ASP A 584 3.30 -30.87 3.06
N GLU A 585 2.14 -30.47 2.54
CA GLU A 585 1.93 -29.25 1.74
C GLU A 585 1.76 -27.98 2.58
N ASP A 586 1.44 -28.10 3.86
CA ASP A 586 1.28 -26.97 4.76
C ASP A 586 2.67 -26.50 5.22
N VAL A 587 3.28 -25.59 4.48
CA VAL A 587 4.66 -25.12 4.74
C VAL A 587 4.72 -23.76 5.46
N GLY A 588 3.58 -23.31 5.98
CA GLY A 588 3.42 -22.03 6.64
C GLY A 588 3.17 -20.88 5.67
N ILE A 589 2.40 -19.91 6.12
CA ILE A 589 1.87 -18.82 5.30
C ILE A 589 2.22 -17.47 5.94
N MET A 590 2.77 -16.58 5.12
CA MET A 590 2.92 -15.16 5.45
C MET A 590 1.72 -14.39 4.89
N PHE A 591 1.15 -13.49 5.68
CA PHE A 591 -0.04 -12.73 5.30
C PHE A 591 0.26 -11.26 5.01
N GLU A 592 -0.60 -10.63 4.23
CA GLU A 592 -0.64 -9.20 3.94
C GLU A 592 -0.74 -8.34 5.22
N LYS A 593 -1.59 -8.76 6.16
CA LYS A 593 -1.92 -8.03 7.40
C LYS A 593 -2.24 -9.02 8.52
N TYR A 594 -2.10 -8.55 9.77
CA TYR A 594 -2.23 -9.34 11.00
C TYR A 594 -3.26 -8.71 11.95
N ALA A 595 -3.58 -9.37 13.06
CA ALA A 595 -4.48 -8.84 14.09
C ALA A 595 -3.72 -8.17 15.24
N ASP A 596 -4.33 -7.14 15.86
CA ASP A 596 -3.79 -6.50 17.07
C ASP A 596 -4.06 -7.31 18.34
N ASN A 597 -5.09 -8.16 18.34
CA ASN A 597 -5.53 -8.88 19.54
C ASN A 597 -4.95 -10.29 19.67
N SER A 598 -4.13 -10.73 18.72
CA SER A 598 -3.47 -12.04 18.73
C SER A 598 -2.17 -12.05 17.94
N THR A 599 -1.22 -12.90 18.32
CA THR A 599 0.04 -13.14 17.61
C THR A 599 -0.04 -14.27 16.57
N ASN A 600 -1.16 -14.97 16.45
CA ASN A 600 -1.28 -16.13 15.56
C ASN A 600 -2.40 -16.02 14.52
N THR A 601 -2.89 -14.81 14.28
CA THR A 601 -4.03 -14.57 13.39
C THR A 601 -3.69 -13.52 12.34
N ALA A 602 -4.05 -13.81 11.08
CA ALA A 602 -4.14 -12.81 10.03
C ALA A 602 -5.19 -11.73 10.34
N GLY A 603 -5.00 -10.54 9.79
CA GLY A 603 -5.95 -9.44 9.85
C GLY A 603 -7.08 -9.61 8.82
N GLY A 604 -8.06 -8.71 8.83
CA GLY A 604 -9.24 -8.80 7.98
C GLY A 604 -9.81 -7.45 7.54
N GLY A 605 -11.11 -7.44 7.19
CA GLY A 605 -11.86 -6.25 6.78
C GLY A 605 -11.55 -5.77 5.36
N GLY A 606 -12.31 -4.78 4.90
CA GLY A 606 -12.16 -4.15 3.57
C GLY A 606 -13.01 -4.77 2.45
N GLU A 607 -12.65 -4.48 1.20
CA GLU A 607 -13.41 -4.88 0.01
C GLU A 607 -13.01 -6.27 -0.55
N TYR A 608 -11.95 -6.89 -0.01
CA TYR A 608 -11.47 -8.22 -0.40
C TYR A 608 -10.92 -9.01 0.80
N GLU A 609 -10.84 -10.34 0.63
CA GLU A 609 -10.26 -11.26 1.60
C GLU A 609 -8.74 -11.05 1.75
N VAL A 610 -8.19 -11.28 2.94
CA VAL A 610 -6.75 -11.10 3.22
C VAL A 610 -5.87 -11.88 2.23
N VAL A 611 -4.72 -11.34 1.83
CA VAL A 611 -3.86 -12.00 0.82
C VAL A 611 -2.68 -12.73 1.47
N GLU A 612 -2.31 -13.91 0.94
CA GLU A 612 -1.11 -14.65 1.34
C GLU A 612 0.08 -14.30 0.42
N GLY A 613 1.29 -14.29 0.96
CA GLY A 613 2.52 -13.90 0.25
C GLY A 613 3.60 -13.39 1.19
N PHE A 614 3.59 -12.16 1.70
CA PHE A 614 3.22 -10.93 0.99
C PHE A 614 4.46 -10.03 0.96
N GLY A 615 4.73 -9.37 -0.16
CA GLY A 615 6.00 -8.70 -0.44
C GLY A 615 6.49 -7.76 0.67
N TRP A 616 5.65 -6.82 1.14
CA TRP A 616 6.06 -5.95 2.25
C TRP A 616 6.25 -6.70 3.58
N THR A 617 5.57 -7.83 3.79
CA THR A 617 5.58 -8.54 5.08
C THR A 617 6.93 -9.20 5.20
N ASN A 618 7.35 -9.82 4.11
CA ASN A 618 8.62 -10.49 3.97
C ASN A 618 9.75 -9.46 4.08
N GLY A 619 9.60 -8.32 3.40
CA GLY A 619 10.55 -7.21 3.47
C GLY A 619 10.72 -6.63 4.88
N VAL A 620 9.62 -6.35 5.59
CA VAL A 620 9.66 -5.82 6.96
C VAL A 620 10.22 -6.85 7.93
N LEU A 621 9.90 -8.15 7.80
CA LEU A 621 10.47 -9.18 8.66
C LEU A 621 12.00 -9.27 8.49
N ILE A 622 12.48 -9.34 7.25
CA ILE A 622 13.91 -9.40 6.96
C ILE A 622 14.61 -8.14 7.49
N TRP A 623 13.99 -6.96 7.32
CA TRP A 623 14.49 -5.73 7.91
C TRP A 623 14.57 -5.82 9.43
N THR A 624 13.52 -6.29 10.11
CA THR A 624 13.45 -6.41 11.58
C THR A 624 14.54 -7.34 12.12
N VAL A 625 14.73 -8.51 11.51
CA VAL A 625 15.73 -9.48 11.95
C VAL A 625 17.15 -8.95 11.77
N ASP A 626 17.46 -8.33 10.63
CA ASP A 626 18.77 -7.67 10.43
C ASP A 626 18.98 -6.48 11.39
N THR A 627 17.91 -5.73 11.63
CA THR A 627 17.89 -4.48 12.41
C THR A 627 18.18 -4.69 13.89
N PHE A 628 17.55 -5.70 14.50
CA PHE A 628 17.64 -5.97 15.94
C PHE A 628 18.54 -7.17 16.26
N GLY A 629 18.82 -8.03 15.28
CA GLY A 629 19.77 -9.14 15.40
C GLY A 629 19.54 -9.98 16.65
N ASN A 630 20.60 -10.16 17.44
CA ASN A 630 20.59 -10.96 18.66
C ASN A 630 19.96 -10.26 19.88
N GLU A 631 19.38 -9.06 19.70
CA GLU A 631 18.47 -8.47 20.71
C GLU A 631 17.08 -9.10 20.64
N LEU A 632 16.73 -9.77 19.53
CA LEU A 632 15.49 -10.53 19.39
C LEU A 632 15.59 -11.86 20.13
N GLU A 633 14.49 -12.24 20.77
CA GLU A 633 14.33 -13.51 21.44
C GLU A 633 13.51 -14.48 20.58
N ARG A 634 13.73 -15.77 20.78
CA ARG A 634 12.97 -16.83 20.10
C ARG A 634 11.47 -16.65 20.36
N PRO A 635 10.62 -16.64 19.31
CA PRO A 635 9.17 -16.52 19.51
C PRO A 635 8.57 -17.65 20.34
N GLU A 636 7.75 -17.27 21.33
CA GLU A 636 6.97 -18.21 22.14
C GLU A 636 5.48 -18.14 21.79
N CYS A 637 5.01 -19.12 21.00
CA CYS A 637 3.62 -19.11 20.51
C CYS A 637 2.56 -19.66 21.48
N GLY A 638 2.95 -20.06 22.69
CA GLY A 638 2.05 -20.70 23.65
C GLY A 638 1.39 -21.98 23.12
N ASP A 639 0.18 -22.26 23.61
CA ASP A 639 -0.66 -23.38 23.16
C ASP A 639 -1.27 -23.07 21.78
N LEU A 640 -0.46 -23.26 20.75
CA LEU A 640 -0.84 -23.02 19.36
C LEU A 640 -1.53 -24.25 18.76
N GLU A 641 -2.78 -24.11 18.32
CA GLU A 641 -3.48 -25.11 17.52
C GLU A 641 -3.25 -24.89 16.02
N ALA A 642 -3.28 -25.97 15.23
CA ALA A 642 -3.21 -25.87 13.79
C ALA A 642 -4.38 -25.01 13.28
N ALA A 643 -4.07 -23.98 12.49
CA ALA A 643 -5.09 -23.24 11.79
C ALA A 643 -5.80 -24.20 10.84
N ASN A 644 -7.13 -24.09 10.75
CA ASN A 644 -7.92 -24.96 9.89
C ASN A 644 -7.67 -24.54 8.42
N THR A 645 -6.61 -25.07 7.81
CA THR A 645 -6.21 -24.77 6.42
C THR A 645 -6.99 -25.60 5.39
N ASP A 646 -7.70 -26.64 5.85
CA ASP A 646 -8.35 -27.64 5.01
C ASP A 646 -9.89 -27.55 5.00
N SER A 647 -10.46 -27.22 3.84
CA SER A 647 -11.92 -27.15 3.61
C SER A 647 -12.56 -28.49 3.21
N SER A 648 -11.93 -29.62 3.54
CA SER A 648 -12.25 -30.93 2.95
C SER A 648 -13.12 -31.88 3.80
N SER A 649 -13.69 -31.46 4.94
CA SER A 649 -14.64 -32.30 5.69
C SER A 649 -16.06 -31.72 5.75
N SER A 650 -16.97 -32.39 5.06
CA SER A 650 -18.39 -32.08 5.01
C SER A 650 -19.08 -32.39 6.34
N SER A 651 -19.46 -31.36 7.10
CA SER A 651 -20.64 -31.45 7.97
C SER A 651 -21.36 -30.10 8.06
N SER A 652 -22.67 -30.17 7.92
CA SER A 652 -23.59 -29.05 7.72
C SER A 652 -23.74 -28.19 8.98
N SER A 653 -23.27 -26.94 8.93
CA SER A 653 -23.90 -25.71 9.47
C SER A 653 -22.83 -24.66 9.81
N LYS A 654 -23.10 -23.40 9.43
CA LYS A 654 -22.20 -22.21 9.36
C LYS A 654 -21.39 -22.15 8.05
N ARG A 655 -21.54 -21.03 7.33
CA ARG A 655 -20.72 -20.68 6.15
C ARG A 655 -19.25 -20.78 6.56
N ALA A 656 -18.54 -21.78 6.07
CA ALA A 656 -17.11 -21.95 6.28
C ALA A 656 -16.37 -20.81 5.56
N ALA A 657 -15.53 -20.08 6.29
CA ALA A 657 -14.63 -19.07 5.74
C ALA A 657 -13.67 -19.74 4.75
N ARG A 658 -13.54 -19.17 3.56
CA ARG A 658 -12.62 -19.63 2.51
C ARG A 658 -11.19 -19.18 2.86
N SER A 659 -10.17 -19.95 2.49
CA SER A 659 -8.76 -19.57 2.64
C SER A 659 -8.43 -18.36 1.75
N ALA A 660 -7.50 -17.54 2.18
CA ALA A 660 -7.33 -16.16 1.75
C ALA A 660 -6.57 -16.00 0.41
N VAL A 661 -5.87 -17.04 -0.07
CA VAL A 661 -5.47 -17.18 -1.49
C VAL A 661 -6.53 -17.82 -2.38
N GLN A 662 -7.62 -18.35 -1.82
CA GLN A 662 -8.70 -18.88 -2.63
C GLN A 662 -9.56 -17.75 -3.18
N LEU A 663 -9.12 -17.21 -4.32
CA LEU A 663 -10.05 -16.80 -5.36
C LEU A 663 -11.18 -17.81 -5.45
N SER A 664 -12.39 -17.33 -5.70
CA SER A 664 -13.51 -18.19 -6.02
C SER A 664 -13.07 -19.30 -6.98
N VAL A 665 -13.62 -20.52 -6.87
CA VAL A 665 -13.25 -21.62 -7.76
C VAL A 665 -13.29 -21.20 -9.24
N ARG A 666 -14.21 -20.28 -9.55
CA ARG A 666 -14.37 -19.70 -10.88
C ARG A 666 -13.29 -18.68 -11.24
N ASP A 667 -12.96 -17.76 -10.34
CA ASP A 667 -11.92 -16.74 -10.53
C ASP A 667 -10.54 -17.41 -10.62
N ALA A 668 -10.31 -18.41 -9.77
CA ALA A 668 -9.11 -19.25 -9.75
C ALA A 668 -8.90 -20.03 -11.06
N GLN A 669 -9.97 -20.39 -11.78
CA GLN A 669 -9.89 -21.05 -13.10
C GLN A 669 -9.44 -20.10 -14.21
N ARG A 670 -9.57 -18.78 -14.02
CA ARG A 670 -9.29 -17.74 -15.01
C ARG A 670 -8.19 -16.78 -14.56
N THR A 671 -7.41 -17.18 -13.54
CA THR A 671 -6.37 -16.37 -12.94
C THR A 671 -5.08 -17.15 -12.80
N LYS A 672 -3.96 -16.53 -13.19
CA LYS A 672 -2.63 -17.04 -12.89
C LYS A 672 -2.33 -16.91 -11.40
N LYS A 673 -1.96 -18.02 -10.75
CA LYS A 673 -1.56 -18.07 -9.34
C LYS A 673 -0.06 -17.75 -9.17
N PHE A 674 0.29 -17.11 -8.06
CA PHE A 674 1.65 -16.79 -7.67
C PHE A 674 1.90 -17.25 -6.23
N GLY A 675 3.14 -17.60 -5.86
CA GLY A 675 3.47 -17.96 -4.48
C GLY A 675 2.94 -19.31 -3.98
N ARG A 676 2.62 -20.27 -4.87
CA ARG A 676 2.31 -21.65 -4.48
C ARG A 676 3.35 -22.59 -5.08
N ARG A 677 4.01 -23.35 -4.22
CA ARG A 677 4.94 -24.42 -4.53
C ARG A 677 4.29 -25.44 -5.46
N ASN A 678 4.45 -25.28 -6.77
CA ASN A 678 4.14 -26.35 -7.72
C ASN A 678 5.20 -27.42 -7.53
N LYS A 679 4.83 -28.56 -6.93
CA LYS A 679 5.66 -29.77 -6.89
C LYS A 679 6.13 -30.08 -8.32
N ARG A 680 7.40 -29.85 -8.61
CA ARG A 680 8.12 -30.60 -9.63
C ARG A 680 9.06 -31.52 -8.89
N ASN A 681 8.84 -32.82 -9.12
CA ASN A 681 9.62 -33.95 -8.60
C ASN A 681 11.12 -33.76 -8.79
#